data_AF-A0A7W9UMT7-F1
#
_entry.id   AF-A0A7W9UMT7-F1
#
_cell.length_a   1.000
_cell.length_b   1.000
_cell.length_c   1.000
_cell.angle_alpha   90.00
_cell.angle_beta   90.00
_cell.angle_gamma   90.00
#
_symmetry.space_group_name_H-M   'P 1'
#
loop_
_entity.id
_entity.type
_entity.pdbx_description
1 polymer ?
#
loop_
_entity_poly.entity_id
_entity_poly.type
_entity_poly.pdbx_seq_one_letter_code
_entity_poly.pdbx_strand_id
1 'polypeptide(L)'
;MPPLDTAGEREPDLYDWRTAPAHLMTRRQLRAAGLRPGGQQPVAWVPVEWRGRTQYAGLYDSRRAAPKRIATPAQLRAVAKAIREHQARAAERRGYSRAELSRATDPGPGWTDTPATTDQEEPMSDNEFEISHGAAHIEAVQLADELAAAQRDAEIDADDITGYESAEWVMVAQERLDAHLRDHREQLGGDPHWTSYYASLDRAESAPPETAGVPAGHGQRIAHVLAVTAVNQARYGLHQIRASQEAAQRPDSLLATRQLDQQRAFAETRLDRIAWANQWSLAGSLTDALMWHGASDLAATQLDSLRRVFAEQWGVLVDVDELTVSIDPAVDPEARQTYNEAAAVHARQTAILETLDTLPLDQAVKAAAADAIVRWRGEDLDHDPGAYLRDGEQRRAQLAADLDSAGVTGADRERIDFVVDYLTGGGRDIDLLASPVFVDPGQEARGRIPSLLLGFGDGQVSAEQMATEIAVMTPEDQARVREVGTAIRAGQDPDVQLWPGYVDRDQLGREIEALAADVEELAVTADYIADNDISSESPEMWGVDDELGENIARLASRGDRILAAAAGEGLADIERVQVASIVDDVDAGRIRARADLPELVFADERSKRAVDEKRLAATASEVAATVRGRVAEILGETSMATPNMVTLQTGILRDTIASVAFGATAHGVDHERRRYVGQRAKLDDELRRAGVEDEKRQAVRAAIDDTAHRAGVAGQVAADRHQRWGVKVERVAMVRDDHAAQQRAATAGRAKPPDAARGAGLQRACTARIDQSLNGVQSPAPAGIRQLHSMEVDR
;
A
#
# COMPACT_ATOMS: atom_id res chain seq x y z
N MET A 1 44.74 43.44 -21.98
CA MET A 1 44.21 42.19 -21.40
C MET A 1 45.37 41.27 -21.07
N PRO A 2 45.57 40.93 -19.79
CA PRO A 2 45.99 39.60 -19.39
C PRO A 2 44.74 38.72 -19.14
N PRO A 3 44.84 37.38 -19.26
CA PRO A 3 43.72 36.48 -18.99
C PRO A 3 43.48 36.39 -17.48
N LEU A 4 42.21 36.39 -17.07
CA LEU A 4 41.81 36.12 -15.70
C LEU A 4 42.03 34.64 -15.41
N ASP A 5 42.79 34.40 -14.36
CA ASP A 5 43.22 33.12 -13.80
C ASP A 5 42.03 32.16 -13.61
N THR A 6 42.05 31.04 -14.31
CA THR A 6 41.09 29.94 -14.15
C THR A 6 41.44 29.18 -12.86
N ALA A 7 40.81 29.58 -11.76
CA ALA A 7 40.78 28.79 -10.54
C ALA A 7 39.99 27.49 -10.78
N GLY A 8 40.73 26.45 -11.16
CA GLY A 8 40.42 25.01 -11.15
C GLY A 8 38.96 24.58 -11.01
N GLU A 9 38.36 24.24 -12.15
CA GLU A 9 37.17 23.39 -12.27
C GLU A 9 37.49 22.00 -11.71
N ARG A 10 37.14 21.76 -10.44
CA ARG A 10 37.03 20.40 -9.90
C ARG A 10 35.62 19.94 -10.22
N GLU A 11 35.49 18.88 -11.01
CA GLU A 11 34.19 18.26 -11.29
C GLU A 11 33.56 17.87 -9.94
N PRO A 12 32.33 18.32 -9.63
CA PRO A 12 31.74 18.12 -8.30
C PRO A 12 31.44 16.65 -8.06
N ASP A 13 31.84 16.14 -6.90
CA ASP A 13 31.67 14.72 -6.52
C ASP A 13 30.19 14.29 -6.62
N LEU A 14 29.93 13.08 -7.13
CA LEU A 14 28.59 12.50 -7.17
C LEU A 14 28.47 11.47 -6.04
N TYR A 15 27.48 11.66 -5.17
CA TYR A 15 27.11 10.69 -4.14
C TYR A 15 25.84 9.97 -4.57
N ASP A 16 25.76 8.68 -4.29
CA ASP A 16 24.50 7.95 -4.42
C ASP A 16 23.48 8.37 -3.35
N TRP A 17 22.23 7.97 -3.56
CA TRP A 17 21.14 8.37 -2.68
C TRP A 17 21.41 7.93 -1.24
N ARG A 18 21.36 8.89 -0.30
CA ARG A 18 21.64 8.73 1.15
C ARG A 18 23.07 8.36 1.53
N THR A 19 24.03 8.34 0.60
CA THR A 19 25.44 8.03 0.92
C THR A 19 26.30 9.27 1.18
N ALA A 20 25.74 10.47 0.98
CA ALA A 20 26.44 11.72 1.27
C ALA A 20 26.77 11.85 2.77
N PRO A 21 28.02 12.21 3.14
CA PRO A 21 28.41 12.47 4.52
C PRO A 21 27.48 13.46 5.23
N ALA A 22 27.22 13.28 6.53
CA ALA A 22 26.23 14.07 7.27
C ALA A 22 26.44 15.60 7.26
N HIS A 23 27.67 16.06 6.98
CA HIS A 23 27.97 17.48 6.83
C HIS A 23 27.65 18.03 5.43
N LEU A 24 27.30 17.18 4.46
CA LEU A 24 26.80 17.57 3.15
C LEU A 24 25.28 17.44 3.14
N MET A 25 24.60 18.57 2.99
CA MET A 25 23.16 18.65 3.07
C MET A 25 22.58 19.30 1.81
N THR A 26 21.41 18.81 1.38
CA THR A 26 20.64 19.48 0.33
C THR A 26 20.14 20.85 0.81
N ARG A 27 19.78 21.73 -0.14
CA ARG A 27 19.14 23.03 0.19
C ARG A 27 17.90 22.89 1.09
N ARG A 28 17.12 21.83 0.91
CA ARG A 28 15.92 21.55 1.72
C ARG A 28 16.29 21.15 3.15
N GLN A 29 17.26 20.27 3.32
CA GLN A 29 17.77 19.87 4.64
C GLN A 29 18.41 21.04 5.40
N LEU A 30 19.21 21.88 4.72
CA LEU A 30 19.73 23.11 5.32
C LEU A 30 18.60 24.04 5.78
N ARG A 31 17.54 24.21 4.96
CA ARG A 31 16.40 25.06 5.32
C ARG A 31 15.63 24.53 6.54
N ALA A 32 15.48 23.21 6.65
CA ALA A 32 14.86 22.56 7.81
C ALA A 32 15.69 22.75 9.08
N ALA A 33 17.02 22.76 8.95
CA ALA A 33 17.95 23.07 10.03
C ALA A 33 18.12 24.59 10.31
N GLY A 34 17.32 25.47 9.67
CA GLY A 34 17.42 26.93 9.85
C GLY A 34 18.63 27.58 9.18
N LEU A 35 19.30 26.89 8.26
CA LEU A 35 20.51 27.31 7.56
C LEU A 35 20.25 27.62 6.07
N ARG A 36 21.22 28.27 5.41
CA ARG A 36 21.27 28.49 3.96
C ARG A 36 22.70 28.29 3.44
N PRO A 37 22.91 27.98 2.15
CA PRO A 37 24.24 27.70 1.58
C PRO A 37 25.29 28.82 1.72
N GLY A 38 24.94 30.02 2.20
CA GLY A 38 25.93 31.08 2.45
C GLY A 38 26.59 31.67 1.19
N GLY A 39 26.11 31.34 -0.02
CA GLY A 39 26.73 31.74 -1.28
C GLY A 39 27.70 30.70 -1.85
N GLN A 40 27.86 29.54 -1.19
CA GLN A 40 28.66 28.46 -1.72
C GLN A 40 27.95 27.76 -2.91
N GLN A 41 28.73 27.34 -3.90
CA GLN A 41 28.26 26.44 -4.96
C GLN A 41 28.07 25.02 -4.39
N PRO A 42 27.23 24.17 -5.02
CA PRO A 42 27.17 22.76 -4.67
C PRO A 42 28.58 22.16 -4.68
N VAL A 43 28.96 21.51 -3.59
CA VAL A 43 30.26 20.82 -3.49
C VAL A 43 30.19 19.40 -4.03
N ALA A 44 28.98 18.86 -4.13
CA ALA A 44 28.68 17.55 -4.66
C ALA A 44 27.22 17.49 -5.15
N TRP A 45 26.85 16.40 -5.81
CA TRP A 45 25.50 16.14 -6.30
C TRP A 45 25.02 14.77 -5.85
N VAL A 46 23.70 14.58 -5.78
CA VAL A 46 23.08 13.26 -5.58
C VAL A 46 22.00 13.05 -6.64
N PRO A 47 21.97 11.92 -7.36
CA PRO A 47 20.88 11.61 -8.27
C PRO A 47 19.63 11.27 -7.45
N VAL A 48 18.49 11.77 -7.91
CA VAL A 48 17.17 11.57 -7.33
C VAL A 48 16.24 11.16 -8.46
N GLU A 49 15.65 9.99 -8.35
CA GLU A 49 14.62 9.56 -9.29
C GLU A 49 13.29 10.24 -8.93
N TRP A 50 12.75 10.98 -9.89
CA TRP A 50 11.44 11.60 -9.75
C TRP A 50 10.66 11.46 -11.05
N ARG A 51 9.50 10.77 -10.98
CA ARG A 51 8.62 10.48 -12.13
C ARG A 51 9.37 9.80 -13.29
N GLY A 52 10.16 8.77 -12.98
CA GLY A 52 10.94 8.02 -13.97
C GLY A 52 12.08 8.80 -14.63
N ARG A 53 12.44 9.98 -14.11
CA ARG A 53 13.56 10.79 -14.60
C ARG A 53 14.59 11.00 -13.50
N THR A 54 15.87 10.81 -13.82
CA THR A 54 16.97 11.13 -12.91
C THR A 54 17.19 12.64 -12.88
N GLN A 55 17.01 13.25 -11.72
CA GLN A 55 17.36 14.64 -11.44
C GLN A 55 18.54 14.69 -10.48
N TYR A 56 19.31 15.78 -10.48
CA TYR A 56 20.45 15.92 -9.56
C TYR A 56 20.15 16.99 -8.49
N ALA A 57 20.23 16.59 -7.22
CA ALA A 57 20.14 17.52 -6.10
C ALA A 57 21.53 17.95 -5.66
N GLY A 58 21.78 19.26 -5.64
CA GLY A 58 23.06 19.81 -5.17
C GLY A 58 23.20 19.70 -3.65
N LEU A 59 24.37 19.21 -3.21
CA LEU A 59 24.78 19.07 -1.83
C LEU A 59 25.72 20.20 -1.42
N TYR A 60 25.57 20.67 -0.19
CA TYR A 60 26.23 21.84 0.36
C TYR A 60 26.84 21.52 1.71
N ASP A 61 28.08 21.97 1.96
CA ASP A 61 28.73 21.77 3.26
C ASP A 61 28.05 22.63 4.34
N SER A 62 27.42 21.98 5.30
CA SER A 62 26.70 22.59 6.42
C SER A 62 27.62 23.33 7.37
N ARG A 63 28.91 22.98 7.43
CA ARG A 63 29.93 23.68 8.23
C ARG A 63 30.25 25.06 7.67
N ARG A 64 29.98 25.27 6.38
CA ARG A 64 30.14 26.55 5.67
C ARG A 64 28.80 27.26 5.43
N ALA A 65 27.70 26.67 5.87
CA ALA A 65 26.38 27.25 5.74
C ALA A 65 26.21 28.44 6.71
N ALA A 66 25.43 29.43 6.28
CA ALA A 66 25.10 30.59 7.10
C ALA A 66 23.68 30.43 7.65
N PRO A 67 23.33 31.09 8.77
CA PRO A 67 21.94 31.18 9.21
C PRO A 67 21.02 31.70 8.09
N LYS A 68 19.84 31.08 7.97
CA LYS A 68 18.82 31.51 7.01
C LYS A 68 18.39 32.94 7.35
N ARG A 69 18.46 33.83 6.35
CA ARG A 69 17.95 35.20 6.51
C ARG A 69 16.44 35.14 6.70
N ILE A 70 15.96 35.76 7.76
CA ILE A 70 14.53 35.97 7.99
C ILE A 70 14.12 37.17 7.14
N ALA A 71 13.18 36.98 6.23
CA ALA A 71 12.67 38.08 5.42
C ALA A 71 11.97 39.08 6.34
N THR A 72 12.27 40.36 6.16
CA THR A 72 11.56 41.40 6.93
C THR A 72 10.09 41.43 6.49
N PRO A 73 9.17 41.91 7.35
CA PRO A 73 7.76 42.05 6.97
C PRO A 73 7.55 42.86 5.67
N ALA A 74 8.41 43.84 5.40
CA ALA A 74 8.38 44.61 4.15
C ALA A 74 8.75 43.77 2.91
N GLN A 75 9.74 42.87 3.05
CA GLN A 75 10.13 41.95 1.97
C GLN A 75 9.05 40.90 1.71
N LEU A 76 8.40 40.38 2.77
CA LEU A 76 7.27 39.45 2.63
C LEU A 76 6.09 40.10 1.90
N ARG A 77 5.77 41.37 2.22
CA ARG A 77 4.76 42.14 1.47
C ARG A 77 5.13 42.35 0.00
N ALA A 78 6.41 42.58 -0.30
CA ALA A 78 6.87 42.71 -1.69
C ALA A 78 6.74 41.38 -2.47
N VAL A 79 7.08 40.25 -1.84
CA VAL A 79 6.90 38.91 -2.43
C VAL A 79 5.41 38.61 -2.66
N ALA A 80 4.54 38.91 -1.69
CA ALA A 80 3.10 38.74 -1.84
C ALA A 80 2.54 39.52 -3.04
N LYS A 81 2.99 40.77 -3.25
CA LYS A 81 2.63 41.56 -4.44
C LYS A 81 3.13 40.91 -5.74
N ALA A 82 4.35 40.39 -5.76
CA ALA A 82 4.92 39.72 -6.93
C ALA A 82 4.19 38.41 -7.27
N ILE A 83 3.79 37.64 -6.26
CA ILE A 83 2.96 36.43 -6.43
C ILE A 83 1.59 36.81 -7.00
N ARG A 84 0.94 37.83 -6.43
CA ARG A 84 -0.36 38.34 -6.92
C ARG A 84 -0.29 38.82 -8.37
N GLU A 85 0.78 39.49 -8.77
CA GLU A 85 1.03 39.87 -10.17
C GLU A 85 1.25 38.64 -11.08
N HIS A 86 1.95 37.60 -10.60
CA HIS A 86 2.13 36.36 -11.37
C HIS A 86 0.81 35.61 -11.57
N GLN A 87 -0.03 35.56 -10.53
CA GLN A 87 -1.38 35.00 -10.58
C GLN A 87 -2.26 35.81 -11.54
N ALA A 88 -2.20 37.14 -11.49
CA ALA A 88 -2.94 37.99 -12.42
C ALA A 88 -2.55 37.73 -13.88
N ARG A 89 -1.25 37.59 -14.18
CA ARG A 89 -0.78 37.21 -15.53
C ARG A 89 -1.20 35.79 -15.94
N ALA A 90 -1.27 34.86 -14.99
CA ALA A 90 -1.74 33.51 -15.27
C ALA A 90 -3.23 33.48 -15.60
N ALA A 91 -4.03 34.29 -14.89
CA ALA A 91 -5.46 34.48 -15.14
C ALA A 91 -5.72 35.22 -16.47
N GLU A 92 -4.90 36.22 -16.81
CA GLU A 92 -4.96 36.89 -18.13
C GLU A 92 -4.76 35.90 -19.29
N ARG A 93 -3.86 34.92 -19.15
CA ARG A 93 -3.68 33.85 -20.15
C ARG A 93 -4.88 32.92 -20.29
N ARG A 94 -5.78 32.92 -19.31
CA ARG A 94 -7.02 32.13 -19.29
C ARG A 94 -8.27 33.00 -19.53
N GLY A 95 -8.09 34.25 -19.98
CA GLY A 95 -9.18 35.12 -20.42
C GLY A 95 -9.72 36.09 -19.35
N TYR A 96 -9.19 36.09 -18.12
CA TYR A 96 -9.63 37.00 -17.06
C TYR A 96 -8.78 38.28 -17.01
N SER A 97 -9.41 39.45 -16.99
CA SER A 97 -8.71 40.74 -16.96
C SER A 97 -8.16 41.09 -15.56
N ARG A 98 -7.05 41.84 -15.49
CA ARG A 98 -6.51 42.37 -14.22
C ARG A 98 -7.52 43.20 -13.41
N ALA A 99 -8.42 43.88 -14.11
CA ALA A 99 -9.45 44.70 -13.48
C ALA A 99 -10.46 43.84 -12.70
N GLU A 100 -10.80 42.65 -13.21
CA GLU A 100 -11.68 41.70 -12.52
C GLU A 100 -11.04 41.14 -11.25
N LEU A 101 -9.72 40.98 -11.22
CA LEU A 101 -8.98 40.50 -10.05
C LEU A 101 -8.70 41.56 -8.98
N SER A 102 -8.98 42.83 -9.27
CA SER A 102 -8.67 43.96 -8.39
C SER A 102 -9.84 44.89 -8.10
N ARG A 103 -11.07 44.53 -8.50
CA ARG A 103 -12.28 45.20 -8.02
C ARG A 103 -12.38 45.02 -6.50
N ALA A 104 -11.96 46.07 -5.80
CA ALA A 104 -11.94 46.16 -4.34
C ALA A 104 -13.27 46.61 -3.74
N THR A 105 -14.37 46.28 -4.40
CA THR A 105 -15.70 46.27 -3.77
C THR A 105 -16.03 44.84 -3.47
N ASP A 106 -15.46 44.41 -2.36
CA ASP A 106 -16.19 43.60 -1.40
C ASP A 106 -17.00 44.59 -0.56
N PRO A 107 -18.32 44.78 -0.82
CA PRO A 107 -19.18 45.34 0.19
C PRO A 107 -19.64 44.15 1.04
N GLY A 108 -18.87 43.79 2.06
CA GLY A 108 -19.43 42.98 3.14
C GLY A 108 -20.74 43.64 3.61
N PRO A 109 -21.78 42.89 4.01
CA PRO A 109 -23.11 43.45 4.23
C PRO A 109 -23.16 44.25 5.54
N GLY A 110 -22.67 45.50 5.49
CA GLY A 110 -22.92 46.54 6.48
C GLY A 110 -24.23 47.23 6.17
N TRP A 111 -25.29 46.80 6.85
CA TRP A 111 -26.54 47.54 7.06
C TRP A 111 -26.33 48.80 7.91
N THR A 112 -25.42 49.71 7.58
CA THR A 112 -25.35 51.05 8.19
C THR A 112 -24.47 51.96 7.35
N ASP A 113 -25.03 52.56 6.30
CA ASP A 113 -24.96 54.01 6.10
C ASP A 113 -25.73 54.38 4.83
N THR A 114 -26.73 55.25 5.00
CA THR A 114 -27.52 55.82 3.91
C THR A 114 -26.64 56.81 3.16
N PRO A 115 -26.40 56.66 1.83
CA PRO A 115 -25.66 57.67 1.10
C PRO A 115 -26.58 58.87 0.86
N ALA A 116 -26.24 59.97 1.53
CA ALA A 116 -26.81 61.28 1.28
C ALA A 116 -26.29 61.83 -0.07
N THR A 117 -27.24 62.08 -0.96
CA THR A 117 -27.34 63.21 -1.92
C THR A 117 -26.10 63.72 -2.69
N THR A 118 -26.22 63.53 -4.01
CA THR A 118 -26.11 64.51 -5.12
C THR A 118 -24.76 65.05 -5.60
N ASP A 119 -24.78 65.27 -6.92
CA ASP A 119 -23.96 66.14 -7.77
C ASP A 119 -22.57 65.65 -8.17
N GLN A 120 -22.48 65.02 -9.36
CA GLN A 120 -22.02 65.73 -10.55
C GLN A 120 -22.10 64.90 -11.86
N GLU A 121 -22.74 65.53 -12.85
CA GLU A 121 -22.73 65.32 -14.31
C GLU A 121 -21.27 65.11 -14.83
N GLU A 122 -20.89 64.40 -15.91
CA GLU A 122 -21.53 64.02 -17.19
C GLU A 122 -20.52 63.11 -17.99
N PRO A 123 -20.74 62.74 -19.27
CA PRO A 123 -21.25 61.48 -19.79
C PRO A 123 -20.16 60.56 -20.42
N MET A 124 -20.50 59.33 -20.85
CA MET A 124 -20.10 58.79 -22.18
C MET A 124 -20.56 57.33 -22.39
N SER A 125 -21.23 57.17 -23.54
CA SER A 125 -21.22 56.00 -24.42
C SER A 125 -22.21 54.87 -24.15
N ASP A 126 -23.42 55.10 -24.66
CA ASP A 126 -24.34 54.09 -25.19
C ASP A 126 -23.62 52.91 -25.86
N ASN A 127 -23.96 51.70 -25.40
CA ASN A 127 -24.12 50.54 -26.26
C ASN A 127 -25.12 49.61 -25.58
N GLU A 128 -26.40 49.94 -25.77
CA GLU A 128 -27.50 49.00 -25.61
C GLU A 128 -27.30 47.83 -26.58
N PHE A 129 -27.04 46.66 -26.02
CA PHE A 129 -27.54 45.40 -26.58
C PHE A 129 -28.49 44.82 -25.53
N GLU A 130 -29.69 45.38 -25.47
CA GLU A 130 -30.81 44.78 -24.75
C GLU A 130 -31.19 43.46 -25.44
N ILE A 131 -30.68 42.34 -24.94
CA ILE A 131 -31.47 41.11 -24.97
C ILE A 131 -32.45 41.28 -23.81
N SER A 132 -33.71 41.60 -24.15
CA SER A 132 -34.82 41.53 -23.20
C SER A 132 -34.99 40.06 -22.80
N HIS A 133 -34.28 39.65 -21.74
CA HIS A 133 -34.44 38.35 -21.14
C HIS A 133 -35.80 38.33 -20.44
N GLY A 134 -36.71 37.45 -20.88
CA GLY A 134 -38.03 37.31 -20.28
C GLY A 134 -37.95 36.93 -18.79
N ALA A 135 -39.03 37.14 -18.04
CA ALA A 135 -39.07 36.91 -16.59
C ALA A 135 -38.53 35.52 -16.18
N ALA A 136 -38.79 34.48 -16.98
CA ALA A 136 -38.29 33.14 -16.76
C ALA A 136 -36.75 33.04 -16.78
N HIS A 137 -36.07 33.80 -17.64
CA HIS A 137 -34.60 33.81 -17.68
C HIS A 137 -34.03 34.57 -16.47
N ILE A 138 -34.63 35.69 -16.09
CA ILE A 138 -34.21 36.46 -14.91
C ILE A 138 -34.32 35.60 -13.65
N GLU A 139 -35.43 34.88 -13.49
CA GLU A 139 -35.65 33.98 -12.36
C GLU A 139 -34.71 32.77 -12.39
N ALA A 140 -34.40 32.22 -13.57
CA ALA A 140 -33.41 31.14 -13.71
C ALA A 140 -32.00 31.59 -13.30
N VAL A 141 -31.59 32.81 -13.68
CA VAL A 141 -30.30 33.39 -13.25
C VAL A 141 -30.28 33.58 -11.72
N GLN A 142 -31.37 34.07 -11.13
CA GLN A 142 -31.46 34.23 -9.68
C GLN A 142 -31.36 32.89 -8.93
N LEU A 143 -32.04 31.85 -9.40
CA LEU A 143 -31.95 30.52 -8.82
C LEU A 143 -30.55 29.90 -8.99
N ALA A 144 -29.88 30.16 -10.11
CA ALA A 144 -28.50 29.73 -10.33
C ALA A 144 -27.51 30.46 -9.40
N ASP A 145 -27.74 31.75 -9.14
CA ASP A 145 -26.97 32.52 -8.16
C ASP A 145 -27.23 32.03 -6.73
N GLU A 146 -28.48 31.66 -6.38
CA GLU A 146 -28.84 31.05 -5.11
C GLU A 146 -28.12 29.71 -4.90
N LEU A 147 -28.12 28.84 -5.90
CA LEU A 147 -27.37 27.57 -5.88
C LEU A 147 -25.86 27.82 -5.70
N ALA A 148 -25.29 28.74 -6.47
CA ALA A 148 -23.87 29.08 -6.36
C ALA A 148 -23.50 29.68 -5.00
N ALA A 149 -24.43 30.39 -4.35
CA ALA A 149 -24.25 30.87 -2.98
C ALA A 149 -24.28 29.72 -1.97
N ALA A 150 -25.27 28.82 -2.07
CA ALA A 150 -25.37 27.64 -1.21
C ALA A 150 -24.12 26.75 -1.31
N GLN A 151 -23.57 26.55 -2.52
CA GLN A 151 -22.34 25.78 -2.74
C GLN A 151 -21.11 26.44 -2.10
N ARG A 152 -20.99 27.77 -2.17
CA ARG A 152 -19.90 28.51 -1.52
C ARG A 152 -19.98 28.43 0.00
N ASP A 153 -21.18 28.53 0.57
CA ASP A 153 -21.38 28.43 2.02
C ASP A 153 -21.08 27.00 2.51
N ALA A 154 -21.43 25.97 1.73
CA ALA A 154 -21.07 24.58 2.03
C ALA A 154 -19.55 24.31 1.98
N GLU A 155 -18.81 24.95 1.07
CA GLU A 155 -17.34 24.87 1.01
C GLU A 155 -16.65 25.53 2.22
N ILE A 156 -17.24 26.58 2.79
CA ILE A 156 -16.69 27.29 3.95
C ILE A 156 -16.90 26.49 5.24
N ASP A 157 -18.03 25.78 5.36
CA ASP A 157 -18.40 25.01 6.56
C ASP A 157 -17.78 23.59 6.62
N ALA A 158 -17.00 23.17 5.61
CA ALA A 158 -16.38 21.84 5.53
C ALA A 158 -15.35 21.53 6.64
N ASP A 159 -14.95 22.53 7.44
CA ASP A 159 -14.03 22.39 8.58
C ASP A 159 -14.75 22.22 9.95
N ASP A 160 -16.10 22.27 10.01
CA ASP A 160 -16.87 22.16 11.27
C ASP A 160 -17.96 21.05 11.27
N ILE A 161 -18.35 20.57 12.45
CA ILE A 161 -19.14 19.33 12.69
C ILE A 161 -20.63 19.42 12.22
N THR A 162 -21.11 20.55 11.70
CA THR A 162 -22.53 20.77 11.32
C THR A 162 -22.87 20.56 9.83
N GLY A 163 -21.97 19.96 9.04
CA GLY A 163 -22.09 19.79 7.57
C GLY A 163 -23.33 19.06 7.01
N TYR A 164 -24.27 18.63 7.84
CA TYR A 164 -25.54 18.02 7.39
C TYR A 164 -26.58 19.05 6.92
N GLU A 165 -26.64 20.25 7.51
CA GLU A 165 -27.67 21.26 7.16
C GLU A 165 -27.31 22.03 5.87
N SER A 166 -26.01 22.20 5.56
CA SER A 166 -25.54 22.90 4.36
C SER A 166 -25.71 22.06 3.08
N ALA A 167 -25.53 20.75 3.16
CA ALA A 167 -25.77 19.83 2.05
C ALA A 167 -27.27 19.79 1.64
N GLU A 168 -28.18 19.82 2.62
CA GLU A 168 -29.64 19.87 2.37
C GLU A 168 -30.04 21.16 1.65
N TRP A 169 -29.42 22.30 2.00
CA TRP A 169 -29.68 23.59 1.34
C TRP A 169 -29.17 23.65 -0.11
N VAL A 170 -28.00 23.07 -0.40
CA VAL A 170 -27.48 22.96 -1.78
C VAL A 170 -28.44 22.12 -2.62
N MET A 171 -28.92 20.99 -2.08
CA MET A 171 -29.86 20.11 -2.76
C MET A 171 -31.19 20.80 -3.06
N VAL A 172 -31.77 21.53 -2.10
CA VAL A 172 -33.02 22.28 -2.30
C VAL A 172 -32.85 23.42 -3.31
N ALA A 173 -31.71 24.12 -3.31
CA ALA A 173 -31.44 25.17 -4.28
C ALA A 173 -31.26 24.60 -5.71
N GLN A 174 -30.57 23.46 -5.83
CA GLN A 174 -30.41 22.74 -7.10
C GLN A 174 -31.76 22.27 -7.64
N GLU A 175 -32.59 21.65 -6.79
CA GLU A 175 -33.91 21.15 -7.19
C GLU A 175 -34.84 22.27 -7.66
N ARG A 176 -34.79 23.44 -7.02
CA ARG A 176 -35.56 24.64 -7.43
C ARG A 176 -35.11 25.16 -8.80
N LEU A 177 -33.80 25.25 -9.05
CA LEU A 177 -33.27 25.65 -10.36
C LEU A 177 -33.67 24.64 -11.44
N ASP A 178 -33.49 23.35 -11.16
CA ASP A 178 -33.81 22.28 -12.08
C ASP A 178 -35.30 22.22 -12.43
N ALA A 179 -36.17 22.35 -11.43
CA ALA A 179 -37.62 22.44 -11.63
C ALA A 179 -38.00 23.65 -12.49
N HIS A 180 -37.42 24.82 -12.22
CA HIS A 180 -37.69 26.03 -12.99
C HIS A 180 -37.23 25.91 -14.45
N LEU A 181 -36.05 25.33 -14.69
CA LEU A 181 -35.53 25.05 -16.04
C LEU A 181 -36.40 24.03 -16.78
N ARG A 182 -36.90 22.98 -16.11
CA ARG A 182 -37.85 22.03 -16.71
C ARG A 182 -39.15 22.71 -17.14
N ASP A 183 -39.76 23.47 -16.24
CA ASP A 183 -41.06 24.13 -16.47
C ASP A 183 -40.98 25.20 -17.59
N HIS A 184 -39.82 25.83 -17.77
CA HIS A 184 -39.61 26.92 -18.74
C HIS A 184 -38.71 26.52 -19.92
N ARG A 185 -38.52 25.22 -20.15
CA ARG A 185 -37.64 24.69 -21.19
C ARG A 185 -37.95 25.17 -22.61
N GLU A 186 -39.24 25.32 -22.95
CA GLU A 186 -39.65 25.86 -24.25
C GLU A 186 -39.21 27.32 -24.48
N GLN A 187 -39.04 28.08 -23.39
CA GLN A 187 -38.65 29.50 -23.43
C GLN A 187 -37.13 29.68 -23.33
N LEU A 188 -36.45 28.83 -22.56
CA LEU A 188 -35.03 28.96 -22.21
C LEU A 188 -34.10 28.00 -22.97
N GLY A 189 -34.63 26.93 -23.57
CA GLY A 189 -33.84 25.86 -24.19
C GLY A 189 -33.05 26.28 -25.44
N GLY A 190 -33.38 27.42 -26.05
CA GLY A 190 -32.62 28.01 -27.15
C GLY A 190 -31.46 28.91 -26.72
N ASP A 191 -31.31 29.17 -25.42
CA ASP A 191 -30.27 30.03 -24.87
C ASP A 191 -28.98 29.22 -24.62
N PRO A 192 -27.84 29.62 -25.24
CA PRO A 192 -26.55 28.97 -25.00
C PRO A 192 -26.15 28.90 -23.53
N HIS A 193 -26.58 29.87 -22.71
CA HIS A 193 -26.24 29.95 -21.29
C HIS A 193 -26.72 28.73 -20.49
N TRP A 194 -27.88 28.17 -20.84
CA TRP A 194 -28.49 27.05 -20.13
C TRP A 194 -28.19 25.68 -20.77
N THR A 195 -27.41 25.64 -21.87
CA THR A 195 -27.21 24.41 -22.65
C THR A 195 -26.54 23.29 -21.84
N SER A 196 -25.56 23.62 -20.98
CA SER A 196 -24.91 22.63 -20.11
C SER A 196 -25.85 22.09 -19.02
N TYR A 197 -26.73 22.96 -18.49
CA TYR A 197 -27.73 22.59 -17.50
C TYR A 197 -28.79 21.66 -18.10
N TYR A 198 -29.30 21.97 -19.30
CA TYR A 198 -30.20 21.07 -20.02
C TYR A 198 -29.54 19.75 -20.40
N ALA A 199 -28.26 19.75 -20.80
CA ALA A 199 -27.53 18.49 -21.06
C ALA A 199 -27.35 17.63 -19.78
N SER A 200 -27.36 18.24 -18.59
CA SER A 200 -27.37 17.53 -17.31
C SER A 200 -28.76 16.99 -16.97
N LEU A 201 -29.80 17.85 -17.07
CA LEU A 201 -31.20 17.48 -16.85
C LEU A 201 -31.67 16.40 -17.82
N ASP A 202 -31.29 16.50 -19.09
CA ASP A 202 -31.59 15.51 -20.11
C ASP A 202 -30.92 14.18 -19.81
N ARG A 203 -29.67 14.17 -19.30
CA ARG A 203 -29.02 12.92 -18.87
C ARG A 203 -29.73 12.31 -17.66
N ALA A 204 -30.20 13.12 -16.72
CA ALA A 204 -30.96 12.66 -15.56
C ALA A 204 -32.38 12.17 -15.94
N GLU A 205 -33.02 12.76 -16.95
CA GLU A 205 -34.37 12.40 -17.42
C GLU A 205 -34.39 11.31 -18.49
N SER A 206 -33.31 11.18 -19.28
CA SER A 206 -33.10 10.09 -20.24
C SER A 206 -32.37 8.90 -19.63
N ALA A 207 -31.95 8.99 -18.36
CA ALA A 207 -31.55 7.83 -17.59
C ALA A 207 -32.74 6.84 -17.55
N PRO A 208 -32.56 5.59 -18.00
CA PRO A 208 -33.58 4.57 -17.84
C PRO A 208 -33.99 4.44 -16.36
N PRO A 209 -35.26 4.13 -16.05
CA PRO A 209 -35.71 4.00 -14.68
C PRO A 209 -35.00 2.81 -14.00
N GLU A 210 -34.24 3.09 -12.94
CA GLU A 210 -33.82 2.14 -11.88
C GLU A 210 -33.05 0.86 -12.29
N THR A 211 -31.89 0.97 -12.96
CA THR A 211 -30.97 -0.20 -13.13
C THR A 211 -29.51 0.01 -12.75
N ALA A 212 -29.11 1.14 -12.17
CA ALA A 212 -27.77 1.30 -11.61
C ALA A 212 -27.84 1.18 -10.08
N GLY A 213 -27.67 -0.05 -9.55
CA GLY A 213 -27.43 -0.21 -8.12
C GLY A 213 -26.14 0.52 -7.70
N VAL A 214 -26.12 1.08 -6.50
CA VAL A 214 -24.87 1.55 -5.88
C VAL A 214 -24.06 0.32 -5.46
N PRO A 215 -22.77 0.20 -5.82
CA PRO A 215 -21.97 -0.97 -5.46
C PRO A 215 -21.87 -1.09 -3.93
N ALA A 216 -22.22 -2.27 -3.41
CA ALA A 216 -22.27 -2.56 -1.98
C ALA A 216 -21.32 -3.71 -1.61
N GLY A 217 -20.73 -3.64 -0.42
CA GLY A 217 -19.76 -4.63 0.03
C GLY A 217 -18.41 -4.54 -0.69
N HIS A 218 -17.37 -5.04 -0.03
CA HIS A 218 -15.98 -4.84 -0.45
C HIS A 218 -15.69 -5.38 -1.87
N GLY A 219 -15.98 -6.66 -2.14
CA GLY A 219 -15.63 -7.26 -3.42
C GLY A 219 -16.37 -6.68 -4.63
N GLN A 220 -17.65 -6.32 -4.50
CA GLN A 220 -18.39 -5.66 -5.59
C GLN A 220 -17.89 -4.23 -5.83
N ARG A 221 -17.55 -3.47 -4.78
CA ARG A 221 -16.94 -2.13 -4.92
C ARG A 221 -15.60 -2.20 -5.67
N ILE A 222 -14.73 -3.16 -5.30
CA ILE A 222 -13.46 -3.39 -6.00
C ILE A 222 -13.71 -3.78 -7.46
N ALA A 223 -14.56 -4.77 -7.72
CA ALA A 223 -14.87 -5.22 -9.08
C ALA A 223 -15.46 -4.08 -9.94
N HIS A 224 -16.31 -3.24 -9.36
CA HIS A 224 -16.87 -2.06 -10.01
C HIS A 224 -15.77 -1.07 -10.41
N VAL A 225 -14.85 -0.71 -9.50
CA VAL A 225 -13.74 0.20 -9.82
C VAL A 225 -12.81 -0.36 -10.89
N LEU A 226 -12.51 -1.67 -10.85
CA LEU A 226 -11.73 -2.33 -11.89
C LEU A 226 -12.40 -2.24 -13.27
N ALA A 227 -13.72 -2.46 -13.33
CA ALA A 227 -14.49 -2.35 -14.55
C ALA A 227 -14.59 -0.90 -15.06
N VAL A 228 -14.84 0.08 -14.18
CA VAL A 228 -14.88 1.51 -14.53
C VAL A 228 -13.53 1.96 -15.08
N THR A 229 -12.44 1.58 -14.42
CA THR A 229 -11.09 1.87 -14.90
C THR A 229 -10.86 1.28 -16.29
N ALA A 230 -11.23 0.02 -16.50
CA ALA A 230 -11.05 -0.63 -17.79
C ALA A 230 -11.85 0.03 -18.92
N VAL A 231 -13.10 0.39 -18.64
CA VAL A 231 -14.00 1.08 -19.57
C VAL A 231 -13.48 2.48 -19.92
N ASN A 232 -13.02 3.25 -18.94
CA ASN A 232 -12.46 4.58 -19.17
C ASN A 232 -11.14 4.52 -19.96
N GLN A 233 -10.24 3.60 -19.61
CA GLN A 233 -9.02 3.35 -20.37
C GLN A 233 -9.32 2.91 -21.80
N ALA A 234 -10.32 2.06 -22.01
CA ALA A 234 -10.74 1.64 -23.34
C ALA A 234 -11.33 2.82 -24.14
N ARG A 235 -12.16 3.67 -23.51
CA ARG A 235 -12.73 4.87 -24.13
C ARG A 235 -11.61 5.82 -24.60
N TYR A 236 -10.63 6.07 -23.73
CA TYR A 236 -9.45 6.88 -24.06
C TYR A 236 -8.60 6.22 -25.16
N GLY A 237 -8.34 4.92 -25.06
CA GLY A 237 -7.57 4.15 -26.04
C GLY A 237 -8.22 4.09 -27.41
N LEU A 238 -9.55 3.93 -27.48
CA LEU A 238 -10.32 3.95 -28.72
C LEU A 238 -10.26 5.31 -29.41
N HIS A 239 -10.25 6.42 -28.65
CA HIS A 239 -10.01 7.75 -29.21
C HIS A 239 -8.63 7.84 -29.89
N GLN A 240 -7.58 7.28 -29.25
CA GLN A 240 -6.23 7.22 -29.83
C GLN A 240 -6.13 6.30 -31.06
N ILE A 241 -6.81 5.16 -31.04
CA ILE A 241 -6.89 4.23 -32.18
C ILE A 241 -7.56 4.92 -33.37
N ARG A 242 -8.71 5.59 -33.16
CA ARG A 242 -9.41 6.32 -34.24
C ARG A 242 -8.51 7.39 -34.87
N ALA A 243 -7.84 8.20 -34.06
CA ALA A 243 -6.89 9.20 -34.56
C ALA A 243 -5.74 8.56 -35.37
N SER A 244 -5.25 7.39 -34.92
CA SER A 244 -4.21 6.62 -35.61
C SER A 244 -4.71 6.00 -36.93
N GLN A 245 -5.96 5.54 -36.98
CA GLN A 245 -6.60 5.00 -38.18
C GLN A 245 -6.81 6.11 -39.23
N GLU A 246 -7.27 7.29 -38.83
CA GLU A 246 -7.37 8.45 -39.72
C GLU A 246 -6.00 8.85 -40.28
N ALA A 247 -4.95 8.79 -39.45
CA ALA A 247 -3.59 9.01 -39.90
C ALA A 247 -3.07 7.91 -40.85
N ALA A 248 -3.51 6.67 -40.69
CA ALA A 248 -3.16 5.53 -41.54
C ALA A 248 -3.83 5.58 -42.92
N GLN A 249 -4.98 6.25 -43.07
CA GLN A 249 -5.67 6.42 -44.35
C GLN A 249 -4.96 7.38 -45.33
N ARG A 250 -3.93 8.13 -44.87
CA ARG A 250 -3.16 9.03 -45.73
C ARG A 250 -2.19 8.23 -46.63
N PRO A 251 -2.08 8.57 -47.93
CA PRO A 251 -1.08 7.95 -48.80
C PRO A 251 0.33 8.15 -48.20
N ASP A 252 1.11 7.07 -48.11
CA ASP A 252 2.43 6.93 -47.47
C ASP A 252 2.50 6.67 -45.95
N SER A 253 1.39 6.32 -45.29
CA SER A 253 1.34 6.05 -43.83
C SER A 253 1.61 4.59 -43.39
N LEU A 254 2.64 3.95 -43.96
CA LEU A 254 3.02 2.57 -43.61
C LEU A 254 3.40 2.40 -42.12
N LEU A 255 3.94 3.46 -41.50
CA LEU A 255 4.34 3.44 -40.09
C LEU A 255 3.12 3.35 -39.15
N ALA A 256 2.07 4.14 -39.41
CA ALA A 256 0.87 4.15 -38.59
C ALA A 256 0.10 2.82 -38.69
N THR A 257 0.04 2.23 -39.88
CA THR A 257 -0.56 0.90 -40.09
C THR A 257 0.19 -0.17 -39.29
N ARG A 258 1.53 -0.20 -39.40
CA ARG A 258 2.35 -1.15 -38.62
C ARG A 258 2.21 -0.95 -37.12
N GLN A 259 2.08 0.29 -36.66
CA GLN A 259 1.91 0.58 -35.24
C GLN A 259 0.57 0.06 -34.72
N LEU A 260 -0.53 0.22 -35.47
CA LEU A 260 -1.84 -0.35 -35.12
C LEU A 260 -1.80 -1.88 -35.09
N ASP A 261 -1.20 -2.52 -36.10
CA ASP A 261 -1.04 -3.97 -36.14
C ASP A 261 -0.21 -4.50 -34.96
N GLN A 262 0.86 -3.78 -34.59
CA GLN A 262 1.68 -4.12 -33.41
C GLN A 262 0.89 -3.99 -32.11
N GLN A 263 0.14 -2.90 -31.93
CA GLN A 263 -0.69 -2.70 -30.74
C GLN A 263 -1.75 -3.80 -30.60
N ARG A 264 -2.44 -4.15 -31.70
CA ARG A 264 -3.37 -5.30 -31.72
C ARG A 264 -2.67 -6.60 -31.36
N ALA A 265 -1.53 -6.91 -31.99
CA ALA A 265 -0.80 -8.16 -31.73
C ALA A 265 -0.32 -8.28 -30.28
N PHE A 266 0.07 -7.17 -29.64
CA PHE A 266 0.40 -7.17 -28.21
C PHE A 266 -0.82 -7.42 -27.33
N ALA A 267 -1.97 -6.82 -27.66
CA ALA A 267 -3.23 -7.08 -26.96
C ALA A 267 -3.65 -8.56 -27.12
N GLU A 268 -3.59 -9.11 -28.33
CA GLU A 268 -3.88 -10.53 -28.59
C GLU A 268 -2.97 -11.46 -27.78
N THR A 269 -1.67 -11.14 -27.66
CA THR A 269 -0.73 -11.92 -26.85
C THR A 269 -1.11 -11.93 -25.37
N ARG A 270 -1.61 -10.81 -24.84
CA ARG A 270 -2.08 -10.74 -23.45
C ARG A 270 -3.41 -11.47 -23.26
N LEU A 271 -4.35 -11.31 -24.20
CA LEU A 271 -5.65 -11.96 -24.19
C LEU A 271 -5.58 -13.48 -24.37
N ASP A 272 -4.55 -14.01 -25.04
CA ASP A 272 -4.28 -15.45 -25.12
C ASP A 272 -3.87 -16.05 -23.76
N ARG A 273 -3.37 -15.21 -22.83
CA ARG A 273 -2.78 -15.64 -21.56
C ARG A 273 -3.34 -14.87 -20.37
N ILE A 274 -4.65 -14.68 -20.35
CA ILE A 274 -5.34 -14.01 -19.23
C ILE A 274 -5.05 -14.76 -17.93
N ALA A 275 -4.56 -14.03 -16.94
CA ALA A 275 -4.34 -14.55 -15.60
C ALA A 275 -5.67 -14.54 -14.82
N TRP A 276 -6.58 -15.46 -15.14
CA TRP A 276 -7.94 -15.52 -14.57
C TRP A 276 -7.99 -15.58 -13.05
N ALA A 277 -6.95 -16.12 -12.41
CA ALA A 277 -6.85 -16.19 -10.96
C ALA A 277 -6.29 -14.91 -10.31
N ASN A 278 -5.90 -13.91 -11.10
CA ASN A 278 -5.38 -12.62 -10.64
C ASN A 278 -6.41 -11.53 -11.01
N GLN A 279 -7.33 -11.24 -10.10
CA GLN A 279 -8.44 -10.31 -10.38
C GLN A 279 -7.95 -8.92 -10.81
N TRP A 280 -6.83 -8.46 -10.25
CA TRP A 280 -6.24 -7.15 -10.54
C TRP A 280 -5.79 -7.02 -12.00
N SER A 281 -5.40 -8.14 -12.62
CA SER A 281 -5.01 -8.19 -14.04
C SER A 281 -6.20 -8.17 -15.01
N LEU A 282 -7.42 -8.43 -14.51
CA LEU A 282 -8.61 -8.50 -15.35
C LEU A 282 -9.01 -7.12 -15.90
N ALA A 283 -8.73 -6.03 -15.18
CA ALA A 283 -8.97 -4.67 -15.67
C ALA A 283 -8.21 -4.41 -16.98
N GLY A 284 -6.90 -4.68 -17.02
CA GLY A 284 -6.10 -4.51 -18.25
C GLY A 284 -6.53 -5.45 -19.38
N SER A 285 -6.92 -6.68 -19.05
CA SER A 285 -7.45 -7.64 -20.03
C SER A 285 -8.79 -7.17 -20.61
N LEU A 286 -9.66 -6.61 -19.77
CA LEU A 286 -10.93 -6.03 -20.18
C LEU A 286 -10.72 -4.78 -21.05
N THR A 287 -9.76 -3.91 -20.71
CA THR A 287 -9.36 -2.78 -21.55
C THR A 287 -8.95 -3.23 -22.95
N ASP A 288 -8.04 -4.22 -23.04
CA ASP A 288 -7.59 -4.76 -24.32
C ASP A 288 -8.74 -5.38 -25.13
N ALA A 289 -9.61 -6.13 -24.47
CA ALA A 289 -10.76 -6.76 -25.11
C ALA A 289 -11.75 -5.70 -25.66
N LEU A 290 -12.09 -4.68 -24.86
CA LEU A 290 -12.96 -3.57 -25.25
C LEU A 290 -12.36 -2.72 -26.39
N MET A 291 -11.04 -2.55 -26.43
CA MET A 291 -10.40 -1.78 -27.50
C MET A 291 -10.38 -2.52 -28.84
N TRP A 292 -10.26 -3.85 -28.82
CA TRP A 292 -9.93 -4.64 -30.01
C TRP A 292 -11.00 -5.65 -30.44
N HIS A 293 -12.12 -5.81 -29.72
CA HIS A 293 -13.16 -6.79 -30.08
C HIS A 293 -13.70 -6.64 -31.51
N GLY A 294 -13.80 -5.41 -32.03
CA GLY A 294 -14.25 -5.17 -33.40
C GLY A 294 -13.22 -5.53 -34.49
N ALA A 295 -11.96 -5.78 -34.12
CA ALA A 295 -10.84 -6.00 -35.04
C ALA A 295 -10.08 -7.32 -34.79
N SER A 296 -10.48 -8.11 -33.79
CA SER A 296 -9.88 -9.38 -33.41
C SER A 296 -10.92 -10.34 -32.84
N ASP A 297 -11.07 -11.51 -33.45
CA ASP A 297 -11.99 -12.57 -33.00
C ASP A 297 -11.62 -13.09 -31.60
N LEU A 298 -10.31 -13.12 -31.28
CA LEU A 298 -9.82 -13.48 -29.95
C LEU A 298 -10.29 -12.45 -28.93
N ALA A 299 -10.12 -11.15 -29.21
CA ALA A 299 -10.58 -10.09 -28.31
C ALA A 299 -12.09 -10.13 -28.09
N ALA A 300 -12.89 -10.40 -29.13
CA ALA A 300 -14.34 -10.57 -29.00
C ALA A 300 -14.70 -11.77 -28.09
N THR A 301 -14.05 -12.91 -28.30
CA THR A 301 -14.28 -14.12 -27.48
C THR A 301 -13.90 -13.90 -26.01
N GLN A 302 -12.76 -13.24 -25.78
CA GLN A 302 -12.30 -12.95 -24.42
C GLN A 302 -13.12 -11.86 -23.76
N LEU A 303 -13.65 -10.88 -24.51
CA LEU A 303 -14.56 -9.87 -23.99
C LEU A 303 -15.82 -10.51 -23.37
N ASP A 304 -16.44 -11.46 -24.07
CA ASP A 304 -17.61 -12.17 -23.55
C ASP A 304 -17.29 -12.95 -22.27
N SER A 305 -16.10 -13.56 -22.22
CA SER A 305 -15.65 -14.31 -21.05
C SER A 305 -15.37 -13.40 -19.86
N LEU A 306 -14.69 -12.26 -20.08
CA LEU A 306 -14.40 -11.27 -19.05
C LEU A 306 -15.68 -10.63 -18.50
N ARG A 307 -16.62 -10.24 -19.37
CA ARG A 307 -17.92 -9.70 -18.96
C ARG A 307 -18.69 -10.68 -18.09
N ARG A 308 -18.69 -11.97 -18.47
CA ARG A 308 -19.32 -13.02 -17.68
C ARG A 308 -18.70 -13.13 -16.28
N VAL A 309 -17.37 -13.06 -16.17
CA VAL A 309 -16.68 -13.10 -14.87
C VAL A 309 -17.12 -11.95 -13.96
N PHE A 310 -17.11 -10.70 -14.44
CA PHE A 310 -17.57 -9.55 -13.65
C PHE A 310 -19.05 -9.65 -13.26
N ALA A 311 -19.90 -10.09 -14.19
CA ALA A 311 -21.35 -10.21 -13.97
C ALA A 311 -21.71 -11.35 -12.99
N GLU A 312 -21.20 -12.56 -13.21
CA GLU A 312 -21.58 -13.74 -12.40
C GLU A 312 -20.95 -13.72 -11.00
N GLN A 313 -19.74 -13.17 -10.88
CA GLN A 313 -19.07 -13.12 -9.58
C GLN A 313 -19.61 -11.98 -8.72
N TRP A 314 -19.71 -10.78 -9.27
CA TRP A 314 -19.96 -9.56 -8.48
C TRP A 314 -21.17 -8.75 -8.93
N GLY A 315 -21.93 -9.20 -9.94
CA GLY A 315 -23.05 -8.43 -10.48
C GLY A 315 -22.60 -7.16 -11.20
N VAL A 316 -21.34 -7.06 -11.63
CA VAL A 316 -20.82 -5.89 -12.33
C VAL A 316 -21.04 -6.08 -13.82
N LEU A 317 -21.94 -5.29 -14.40
CA LEU A 317 -22.34 -5.38 -15.79
C LEU A 317 -21.60 -4.32 -16.61
N VAL A 318 -20.95 -4.76 -17.69
CA VAL A 318 -20.24 -3.87 -18.63
C VAL A 318 -21.03 -3.82 -19.94
N ASP A 319 -21.49 -2.63 -20.28
CA ASP A 319 -22.07 -2.32 -21.60
C ASP A 319 -20.95 -1.98 -22.57
N VAL A 320 -20.87 -2.75 -23.67
CA VAL A 320 -19.80 -2.62 -24.67
C VAL A 320 -20.08 -1.46 -25.64
N ASP A 321 -21.35 -1.20 -25.92
CA ASP A 321 -21.75 -0.21 -26.92
C ASP A 321 -21.73 1.20 -26.31
N GLU A 322 -22.24 1.34 -25.08
CA GLU A 322 -22.24 2.60 -24.35
C GLU A 322 -20.91 2.86 -23.63
N LEU A 323 -20.09 1.82 -23.43
CA LEU A 323 -18.91 1.86 -22.56
C LEU A 323 -19.29 2.41 -21.19
N THR A 324 -20.26 1.76 -20.54
CA THR A 324 -20.75 2.08 -19.20
C THR A 324 -20.68 0.85 -18.30
N VAL A 325 -20.67 1.09 -16.99
CA VAL A 325 -20.67 0.05 -15.96
C VAL A 325 -21.92 0.24 -15.11
N SER A 326 -22.61 -0.85 -14.80
CA SER A 326 -23.78 -0.86 -13.91
C SER A 326 -23.73 -2.07 -12.97
N ILE A 327 -24.61 -2.08 -11.97
CA ILE A 327 -24.69 -3.15 -10.97
C ILE A 327 -26.03 -3.89 -11.14
N ASP A 328 -25.96 -5.21 -11.22
CA ASP A 328 -27.11 -6.10 -11.14
C ASP A 328 -27.64 -6.18 -9.70
N PRO A 329 -28.84 -5.65 -9.40
CA PRO A 329 -29.41 -5.68 -8.06
C PRO A 329 -29.83 -7.08 -7.61
N ALA A 330 -29.85 -8.09 -8.50
CA ALA A 330 -30.20 -9.47 -8.15
C ALA A 330 -29.05 -10.22 -7.47
N VAL A 331 -27.82 -9.72 -7.56
CA VAL A 331 -26.66 -10.34 -6.92
C VAL A 331 -26.56 -9.86 -5.48
N ASP A 332 -26.41 -10.79 -4.53
CA ASP A 332 -26.11 -10.50 -3.13
C ASP A 332 -24.59 -10.42 -2.94
N PRO A 333 -23.99 -9.21 -2.85
CA PRO A 333 -22.56 -9.07 -2.75
C PRO A 333 -22.02 -9.51 -1.38
N GLU A 334 -22.81 -9.44 -0.31
CA GLU A 334 -22.39 -9.86 1.03
C GLU A 334 -22.30 -11.38 1.14
N ALA A 335 -23.31 -12.10 0.62
CA ALA A 335 -23.28 -13.55 0.55
C ALA A 335 -22.11 -14.06 -0.29
N ARG A 336 -21.84 -13.40 -1.44
CA ARG A 336 -20.68 -13.72 -2.28
C ARG A 336 -19.37 -13.46 -1.55
N GLN A 337 -19.22 -12.31 -0.90
CA GLN A 337 -18.02 -11.95 -0.15
C GLN A 337 -17.75 -13.00 0.95
N THR A 338 -18.79 -13.35 1.71
CA THR A 338 -18.72 -14.38 2.77
C THR A 338 -18.26 -15.74 2.22
N TYR A 339 -18.80 -16.15 1.07
CA TYR A 339 -18.37 -17.39 0.40
C TYR A 339 -16.89 -17.36 -0.01
N ASN A 340 -16.42 -16.26 -0.61
CA ASN A 340 -15.03 -16.13 -1.04
C ASN A 340 -14.06 -16.16 0.16
N GLU A 341 -14.40 -15.48 1.25
CA GLU A 341 -13.61 -15.51 2.49
C GLU A 341 -13.57 -16.92 3.10
N ALA A 342 -14.72 -17.62 3.13
CA ALA A 342 -14.80 -19.00 3.62
C ALA A 342 -14.00 -19.98 2.72
N ALA A 343 -14.04 -19.79 1.40
CA ALA A 343 -13.26 -20.57 0.45
C ALA A 343 -11.76 -20.38 0.66
N ALA A 344 -11.29 -19.15 0.92
CA ALA A 344 -9.89 -18.89 1.23
C ALA A 344 -9.44 -19.56 2.54
N VAL A 345 -10.27 -19.51 3.59
CA VAL A 345 -10.01 -20.24 4.84
C VAL A 345 -9.96 -21.75 4.59
N HIS A 346 -10.89 -22.31 3.82
CA HIS A 346 -10.90 -23.73 3.48
C HIS A 346 -9.69 -24.16 2.63
N ALA A 347 -9.24 -23.31 1.70
CA ALA A 347 -8.05 -23.54 0.91
C ALA A 347 -6.79 -23.60 1.81
N ARG A 348 -6.64 -22.65 2.74
CA ARG A 348 -5.57 -22.70 3.77
C ARG A 348 -5.60 -23.99 4.57
N GLN A 349 -6.78 -24.41 5.02
CA GLN A 349 -6.95 -25.65 5.79
C GLN A 349 -6.64 -26.90 4.96
N THR A 350 -6.90 -26.86 3.66
CA THR A 350 -6.50 -27.92 2.74
C THR A 350 -4.98 -27.96 2.56
N ALA A 351 -4.32 -26.82 2.44
CA ALA A 351 -2.87 -26.74 2.32
C ALA A 351 -2.13 -27.23 3.60
N ILE A 352 -2.78 -27.17 4.76
CA ILE A 352 -2.27 -27.82 5.99
C ILE A 352 -2.11 -29.33 5.78
N LEU A 353 -3.08 -30.01 5.14
CA LEU A 353 -3.00 -31.45 4.89
C LEU A 353 -1.81 -31.80 4.00
N GLU A 354 -1.59 -31.04 2.93
CA GLU A 354 -0.43 -31.21 2.05
C GLU A 354 0.89 -30.95 2.79
N THR A 355 0.88 -30.00 3.72
CA THR A 355 2.03 -29.69 4.56
C THR A 355 2.34 -30.79 5.57
N LEU A 356 1.35 -31.47 6.15
CA LEU A 356 1.57 -32.58 7.09
C LEU A 356 2.42 -33.68 6.47
N ASP A 357 2.24 -33.94 5.17
CA ASP A 357 2.99 -34.98 4.46
C ASP A 357 4.49 -34.70 4.41
N THR A 358 4.89 -33.43 4.42
CA THR A 358 6.31 -33.04 4.41
C THR A 358 6.94 -33.02 5.80
N LEU A 359 6.13 -33.08 6.87
CA LEU A 359 6.65 -33.04 8.24
C LEU A 359 7.41 -34.33 8.61
N PRO A 360 8.46 -34.24 9.44
CA PRO A 360 9.22 -35.39 9.90
C PRO A 360 8.51 -36.11 11.07
N LEU A 361 7.31 -36.63 10.82
CA LEU A 361 6.44 -37.32 11.79
C LEU A 361 6.34 -38.82 11.47
N ASP A 362 6.04 -39.64 12.48
CA ASP A 362 5.71 -41.06 12.27
C ASP A 362 4.45 -41.20 11.38
N GLN A 363 4.42 -42.20 10.51
CA GLN A 363 3.31 -42.43 9.58
C GLN A 363 1.96 -42.63 10.30
N ALA A 364 1.95 -43.25 11.48
CA ALA A 364 0.75 -43.42 12.29
C ALA A 364 0.24 -42.08 12.83
N VAL A 365 1.16 -41.20 13.25
CA VAL A 365 0.84 -39.84 13.72
C VAL A 365 0.34 -38.98 12.57
N LYS A 366 0.96 -39.07 11.37
CA LYS A 366 0.48 -38.38 10.17
C LYS A 366 -0.94 -38.78 9.81
N ALA A 367 -1.24 -40.08 9.77
CA ALA A 367 -2.57 -40.58 9.46
C ALA A 367 -3.61 -40.07 10.49
N ALA A 368 -3.30 -40.20 11.78
CA ALA A 368 -4.15 -39.70 12.86
C ALA A 368 -4.41 -38.18 12.78
N ALA A 369 -3.37 -37.40 12.49
CA ALA A 369 -3.48 -35.95 12.35
C ALA A 369 -4.25 -35.54 11.10
N ALA A 370 -4.02 -36.21 9.96
CA ALA A 370 -4.75 -35.97 8.73
C ALA A 370 -6.25 -36.25 8.91
N ASP A 371 -6.62 -37.36 9.55
CA ASP A 371 -8.03 -37.67 9.85
C ASP A 371 -8.69 -36.59 10.73
N ALA A 372 -7.98 -36.11 11.77
CA ALA A 372 -8.47 -35.04 12.63
C ALA A 372 -8.63 -33.71 11.87
N ILE A 373 -7.67 -33.38 11.00
CA ILE A 373 -7.68 -32.14 10.21
C ILE A 373 -8.75 -32.17 9.12
N VAL A 374 -9.00 -33.32 8.48
CA VAL A 374 -10.11 -33.48 7.53
C VAL A 374 -11.45 -33.25 8.23
N ARG A 375 -11.66 -33.80 9.43
CA ARG A 375 -12.88 -33.55 10.22
C ARG A 375 -13.02 -32.09 10.63
N TRP A 376 -11.94 -31.45 11.07
CA TRP A 376 -11.91 -30.04 11.45
C TRP A 376 -12.20 -29.10 10.28
N ARG A 377 -11.59 -29.38 9.11
CA ARG A 377 -11.81 -28.63 7.87
C ARG A 377 -13.25 -28.76 7.40
N GLY A 378 -13.84 -29.95 7.49
CA GLY A 378 -15.15 -30.23 6.90
C GLY A 378 -15.08 -30.47 5.38
N GLU A 379 -16.23 -30.82 4.79
CA GLU A 379 -16.35 -31.22 3.38
C GLU A 379 -17.11 -30.21 2.51
N ASP A 380 -18.00 -29.39 3.07
CA ASP A 380 -18.93 -28.58 2.29
C ASP A 380 -19.01 -27.13 2.78
N LEU A 381 -18.78 -26.19 1.86
CA LEU A 381 -18.94 -24.75 2.05
C LEU A 381 -20.29 -24.26 1.55
N ASP A 382 -20.98 -24.99 0.67
CA ASP A 382 -22.13 -24.53 -0.09
C ASP A 382 -23.39 -24.36 0.78
N HIS A 383 -23.43 -24.99 1.97
CA HIS A 383 -24.59 -24.93 2.86
C HIS A 383 -24.64 -23.68 3.76
N ASP A 384 -23.53 -23.31 4.42
CA ASP A 384 -23.47 -22.11 5.29
C ASP A 384 -22.02 -21.60 5.44
N PRO A 385 -21.51 -20.81 4.47
CA PRO A 385 -20.19 -20.18 4.56
C PRO A 385 -20.02 -19.25 5.76
N GLY A 386 -21.11 -18.61 6.20
CA GLY A 386 -21.10 -17.67 7.32
C GLY A 386 -20.90 -18.36 8.66
N ALA A 387 -21.56 -19.51 8.89
CA ALA A 387 -21.28 -20.35 10.06
C ALA A 387 -19.85 -20.89 10.04
N TYR A 388 -19.36 -21.30 8.87
CA TYR A 388 -17.99 -21.81 8.72
C TYR A 388 -16.92 -20.84 9.24
N LEU A 389 -17.08 -19.55 8.94
CA LEU A 389 -16.19 -18.49 9.42
C LEU A 389 -16.39 -18.20 10.92
N ARG A 390 -17.63 -18.05 11.37
CA ARG A 390 -17.95 -17.71 12.78
C ARG A 390 -17.53 -18.80 13.77
N ASP A 391 -17.67 -20.06 13.39
CA ASP A 391 -17.39 -21.20 14.28
C ASP A 391 -15.91 -21.62 14.28
N GLY A 392 -15.02 -20.84 13.63
CA GLY A 392 -13.60 -21.18 13.46
C GLY A 392 -12.87 -21.48 14.76
N GLU A 393 -13.09 -20.70 15.81
CA GLU A 393 -12.48 -20.90 17.13
C GLU A 393 -12.96 -22.20 17.80
N GLN A 394 -14.27 -22.44 17.78
CA GLN A 394 -14.85 -23.68 18.30
C GLN A 394 -14.32 -24.90 17.52
N ARG A 395 -14.25 -24.81 16.19
CA ARG A 395 -13.67 -25.86 15.35
C ARG A 395 -12.20 -26.09 15.71
N ARG A 396 -11.42 -25.04 15.92
CA ARG A 396 -10.01 -25.17 16.34
C ARG A 396 -9.85 -25.85 17.70
N ALA A 397 -10.75 -25.56 18.65
CA ALA A 397 -10.79 -26.27 19.94
C ALA A 397 -11.17 -27.75 19.78
N GLN A 398 -12.11 -28.06 18.87
CA GLN A 398 -12.45 -29.44 18.53
C GLN A 398 -11.27 -30.20 17.89
N LEU A 399 -10.52 -29.55 17.00
CA LEU A 399 -9.30 -30.15 16.43
C LEU A 399 -8.29 -30.54 17.52
N ALA A 400 -8.11 -29.68 18.52
CA ALA A 400 -7.21 -29.99 19.63
C ALA A 400 -7.68 -31.24 20.40
N ALA A 401 -8.98 -31.32 20.71
CA ALA A 401 -9.56 -32.49 21.38
C ALA A 401 -9.47 -33.77 20.55
N ASP A 402 -9.63 -33.68 19.23
CA ASP A 402 -9.50 -34.79 18.30
C ASP A 402 -8.06 -35.32 18.23
N LEU A 403 -7.07 -34.42 18.19
CA LEU A 403 -5.65 -34.78 18.19
C LEU A 403 -5.24 -35.42 19.52
N ASP A 404 -5.73 -34.90 20.65
CA ASP A 404 -5.53 -35.50 21.98
C ASP A 404 -6.15 -36.90 22.05
N SER A 405 -7.37 -37.07 21.53
CA SER A 405 -8.08 -38.36 21.47
C SER A 405 -7.38 -39.38 20.56
N ALA A 406 -6.70 -38.90 19.52
CA ALA A 406 -5.89 -39.72 18.63
C ALA A 406 -4.49 -40.06 19.20
N GLY A 407 -4.15 -39.56 20.39
CA GLY A 407 -2.88 -39.84 21.07
C GLY A 407 -1.70 -39.05 20.53
N VAL A 408 -1.94 -38.00 19.73
CA VAL A 408 -0.89 -37.11 19.23
C VAL A 408 -0.42 -36.24 20.39
N THR A 409 0.84 -36.39 20.82
CA THR A 409 1.38 -35.71 22.02
C THR A 409 2.83 -35.26 21.83
N GLY A 410 3.35 -34.47 22.77
CA GLY A 410 4.77 -34.06 22.79
C GLY A 410 5.20 -33.23 21.58
N ALA A 411 6.43 -33.45 21.10
CA ALA A 411 7.04 -32.66 20.03
C ALA A 411 6.28 -32.77 18.69
N ASP A 412 5.63 -33.91 18.43
CA ASP A 412 4.82 -34.10 17.22
C ASP A 412 3.54 -33.24 17.29
N ARG A 413 2.90 -33.20 18.46
CA ARG A 413 1.75 -32.31 18.73
C ARG A 413 2.13 -30.84 18.56
N GLU A 414 3.26 -30.42 19.15
CA GLU A 414 3.76 -29.04 19.03
C GLU A 414 4.04 -28.63 17.58
N ARG A 415 4.56 -29.55 16.74
CA ARG A 415 4.76 -29.29 15.30
C ARG A 415 3.45 -29.14 14.55
N ILE A 416 2.48 -30.01 14.82
CA ILE A 416 1.17 -29.96 14.16
C ILE A 416 0.43 -28.68 14.56
N ASP A 417 0.36 -28.37 15.87
CA ASP A 417 -0.27 -27.14 16.36
C ASP A 417 0.40 -25.91 15.75
N PHE A 418 1.73 -25.86 15.70
CA PHE A 418 2.42 -24.74 15.07
C PHE A 418 2.03 -24.57 13.60
N VAL A 419 2.00 -25.65 12.79
CA VAL A 419 1.63 -25.56 11.37
C VAL A 419 0.18 -25.08 11.21
N VAL A 420 -0.74 -25.62 12.01
CA VAL A 420 -2.14 -25.22 12.00
C VAL A 420 -2.26 -23.73 12.31
N ASP A 421 -1.73 -23.31 13.46
CA ASP A 421 -1.89 -21.92 13.93
C ASP A 421 -1.12 -20.92 13.05
N TYR A 422 0.03 -21.31 12.52
CA TYR A 422 0.80 -20.50 11.58
C TYR A 422 0.03 -20.26 10.27
N LEU A 423 -0.51 -21.32 9.66
CA LEU A 423 -1.21 -21.23 8.37
C LEU A 423 -2.62 -20.66 8.48
N THR A 424 -3.27 -20.72 9.65
CA THR A 424 -4.56 -20.04 9.89
C THR A 424 -4.43 -18.62 10.43
N GLY A 425 -3.22 -18.12 10.68
CA GLY A 425 -2.98 -16.78 11.21
C GLY A 425 -3.19 -16.64 12.73
N GLY A 426 -3.31 -17.74 13.46
CA GLY A 426 -3.40 -17.83 14.93
C GLY A 426 -2.06 -17.61 15.66
N GLY A 427 -1.15 -16.82 15.09
CA GLY A 427 0.21 -16.67 15.60
C GLY A 427 0.31 -16.07 17.01
N ARG A 428 -0.68 -15.26 17.43
CA ARG A 428 -0.67 -14.48 18.69
C ARG A 428 -0.52 -15.34 19.94
N ASP A 429 -1.15 -16.51 19.95
CA ASP A 429 -1.15 -17.40 21.12
C ASP A 429 0.02 -18.38 21.14
N ILE A 430 0.83 -18.40 20.06
CA ILE A 430 2.02 -19.26 19.98
C ILE A 430 3.14 -18.65 20.84
N ASP A 431 3.71 -19.44 21.75
CA ASP A 431 5.01 -19.15 22.36
C ASP A 431 6.12 -19.37 21.31
N LEU A 432 6.45 -18.31 20.58
CA LEU A 432 7.43 -18.36 19.49
C LEU A 432 8.81 -18.84 19.93
N LEU A 433 9.21 -18.54 21.17
CA LEU A 433 10.48 -19.01 21.73
C LEU A 433 10.48 -20.53 21.93
N ALA A 434 9.36 -21.10 22.40
CA ALA A 434 9.19 -22.55 22.57
C ALA A 434 8.85 -23.27 21.25
N SER A 435 8.44 -22.54 20.21
CA SER A 435 7.99 -23.14 18.95
C SER A 435 9.06 -24.00 18.24
N PRO A 436 8.65 -25.04 17.50
CA PRO A 436 9.57 -25.89 16.73
C PRO A 436 10.33 -25.13 15.64
N VAL A 437 11.49 -25.66 15.27
CA VAL A 437 12.35 -25.11 14.21
C VAL A 437 12.00 -25.76 12.87
N PHE A 438 11.69 -24.93 11.88
CA PHE A 438 11.34 -25.35 10.50
C PHE A 438 12.35 -24.88 9.45
N VAL A 439 13.09 -23.81 9.73
CA VAL A 439 14.06 -23.22 8.82
C VAL A 439 15.45 -23.31 9.44
N ASP A 440 16.41 -23.79 8.67
CA ASP A 440 17.84 -23.73 9.02
C ASP A 440 18.32 -22.26 8.95
N PRO A 441 18.77 -21.65 10.05
CA PRO A 441 19.18 -20.24 10.07
C PRO A 441 20.32 -19.90 9.10
N GLY A 442 21.19 -20.85 8.74
CA GLY A 442 22.21 -20.57 7.71
C GLY A 442 21.67 -20.64 6.28
N GLN A 443 20.63 -21.43 6.02
CA GLN A 443 19.93 -21.40 4.72
C GLN A 443 19.13 -20.11 4.57
N GLU A 444 18.49 -19.67 5.66
CA GLU A 444 17.82 -18.37 5.74
C GLU A 444 18.79 -17.24 5.41
N ALA A 445 19.94 -17.21 6.10
CA ALA A 445 20.93 -16.14 5.93
C ALA A 445 21.38 -15.96 4.47
N ARG A 446 21.55 -17.05 3.69
CA ARG A 446 22.02 -17.00 2.29
C ARG A 446 21.23 -16.05 1.41
N GLY A 447 19.90 -15.99 1.57
CA GLY A 447 19.06 -15.11 0.76
C GLY A 447 19.29 -13.62 1.04
N ARG A 448 19.72 -13.29 2.26
CA ARG A 448 19.86 -11.90 2.73
C ARG A 448 21.30 -11.39 2.68
N ILE A 449 22.29 -12.29 2.65
CA ILE A 449 23.71 -11.93 2.54
C ILE A 449 24.00 -10.96 1.36
N PRO A 450 23.45 -11.12 0.15
CA PRO A 450 23.71 -10.17 -0.94
C PRO A 450 23.33 -8.72 -0.57
N SER A 451 22.14 -8.52 -0.01
CA SER A 451 21.66 -7.21 0.48
C SER A 451 22.57 -6.66 1.59
N LEU A 452 23.04 -7.51 2.50
CA LEU A 452 23.96 -7.13 3.58
C LEU A 452 25.36 -6.77 3.05
N LEU A 453 25.86 -7.45 2.01
CA LEU A 453 27.16 -7.16 1.39
C LEU A 453 27.14 -5.82 0.65
N LEU A 454 26.04 -5.51 -0.05
CA LEU A 454 25.83 -4.18 -0.65
C LEU A 454 25.84 -3.09 0.43
N GLY A 455 25.05 -3.28 1.50
CA GLY A 455 25.04 -2.35 2.63
C GLY A 455 26.40 -2.24 3.34
N PHE A 456 27.21 -3.31 3.34
CA PHE A 456 28.57 -3.28 3.88
C PHE A 456 29.52 -2.46 3.00
N GLY A 457 29.39 -2.53 1.67
CA GLY A 457 30.10 -1.67 0.72
C GLY A 457 29.76 -0.19 0.89
N ASP A 458 28.49 0.11 1.14
CA ASP A 458 27.99 1.48 1.35
C ASP A 458 28.20 2.01 2.78
N GLY A 459 28.82 1.22 3.66
CA GLY A 459 29.06 1.58 5.06
C GLY A 459 27.79 1.61 5.95
N GLN A 460 26.66 1.10 5.46
CA GLN A 460 25.40 0.98 6.21
C GLN A 460 25.40 -0.24 7.15
N VAL A 461 26.14 -1.30 6.80
CA VAL A 461 26.29 -2.51 7.61
C VAL A 461 27.70 -2.56 8.19
N SER A 462 27.81 -2.73 9.51
CA SER A 462 29.11 -2.84 10.17
C SER A 462 29.71 -4.24 10.02
N ALA A 463 31.03 -4.35 10.21
CA ALA A 463 31.71 -5.65 10.22
C ALA A 463 31.22 -6.56 11.36
N GLU A 464 30.81 -5.98 12.48
CA GLU A 464 30.27 -6.70 13.64
C GLU A 464 28.86 -7.23 13.35
N GLN A 465 28.01 -6.42 12.70
CA GLN A 465 26.71 -6.85 12.21
C GLN A 465 26.89 -8.00 11.21
N MET A 466 27.74 -7.84 10.20
CA MET A 466 28.02 -8.91 9.24
C MET A 466 28.53 -10.19 9.92
N ALA A 467 29.44 -10.06 10.89
CA ALA A 467 29.96 -11.22 11.64
C ALA A 467 28.86 -11.96 12.42
N THR A 468 27.92 -11.22 13.01
CA THR A 468 26.76 -11.78 13.70
C THR A 468 25.86 -12.55 12.74
N GLU A 469 25.62 -11.99 11.55
CA GLU A 469 24.74 -12.60 10.55
C GLU A 469 25.32 -13.89 9.96
N ILE A 470 26.63 -13.92 9.67
CA ILE A 470 27.27 -15.13 9.13
C ILE A 470 27.57 -16.18 10.21
N ALA A 471 27.45 -15.87 11.50
CA ALA A 471 27.78 -16.80 12.59
C ALA A 471 26.92 -18.07 12.56
N VAL A 472 25.70 -17.98 12.05
CA VAL A 472 24.80 -19.13 11.88
C VAL A 472 25.10 -19.96 10.62
N MET A 473 25.98 -19.50 9.73
CA MET A 473 26.33 -20.17 8.47
C MET A 473 27.45 -21.20 8.66
N THR A 474 27.66 -22.09 7.68
CA THR A 474 28.74 -23.10 7.75
C THR A 474 30.11 -22.41 7.67
N PRO A 475 31.19 -23.03 8.16
CA PRO A 475 32.54 -22.46 8.01
C PRO A 475 32.90 -22.15 6.54
N GLU A 476 32.44 -22.96 5.59
CA GLU A 476 32.64 -22.74 4.15
C GLU A 476 31.87 -21.50 3.67
N ASP A 477 30.58 -21.39 3.99
CA ASP A 477 29.76 -20.24 3.61
C ASP A 477 30.32 -18.96 4.25
N GLN A 478 30.72 -19.01 5.52
CA GLN A 478 31.38 -17.89 6.21
C GLN A 478 32.66 -17.45 5.48
N ALA A 479 33.48 -18.40 5.02
CA ALA A 479 34.70 -18.08 4.27
C ALA A 479 34.37 -17.36 2.96
N ARG A 480 33.35 -17.82 2.23
CA ARG A 480 32.86 -17.20 0.99
C ARG A 480 32.41 -15.75 1.20
N VAL A 481 31.62 -15.49 2.24
CA VAL A 481 31.19 -14.11 2.57
C VAL A 481 32.38 -13.23 2.97
N ARG A 482 33.32 -13.76 3.77
CA ARG A 482 34.51 -13.02 4.20
C ARG A 482 35.44 -12.67 3.03
N GLU A 483 35.56 -13.53 2.03
CA GLU A 483 36.31 -13.27 0.81
C GLU A 483 35.74 -12.07 0.06
N VAL A 484 34.43 -12.08 -0.21
CA VAL A 484 33.74 -10.96 -0.87
C VAL A 484 33.81 -9.68 -0.03
N GLY A 485 33.57 -9.76 1.28
CA GLY A 485 33.70 -8.60 2.17
C GLY A 485 35.12 -8.03 2.22
N THR A 486 36.15 -8.86 2.05
CA THR A 486 37.55 -8.41 1.97
C THR A 486 37.81 -7.70 0.64
N ALA A 487 37.29 -8.22 -0.47
CA ALA A 487 37.37 -7.60 -1.78
C ALA A 487 36.68 -6.22 -1.81
N ILE A 488 35.47 -6.12 -1.25
CA ILE A 488 34.74 -4.85 -1.08
C ILE A 488 35.58 -3.85 -0.29
N ARG A 489 36.14 -4.27 0.85
CA ARG A 489 37.01 -3.41 1.68
C ARG A 489 38.29 -2.97 0.95
N ALA A 490 38.79 -3.79 0.03
CA ALA A 490 39.93 -3.46 -0.83
C ALA A 490 39.56 -2.51 -2.00
N GLY A 491 38.31 -2.06 -2.09
CA GLY A 491 37.82 -1.18 -3.16
C GLY A 491 37.59 -1.90 -4.48
N GLN A 492 37.40 -3.22 -4.45
CA GLN A 492 37.02 -4.02 -5.61
C GLN A 492 35.49 -4.09 -5.73
N ASP A 493 34.99 -4.40 -6.92
CA ASP A 493 33.57 -4.61 -7.22
C ASP A 493 33.31 -6.11 -7.49
N PRO A 494 33.31 -6.97 -6.45
CA PRO A 494 33.05 -8.40 -6.60
C PRO A 494 31.57 -8.68 -6.85
N ASP A 495 31.27 -9.82 -7.49
CA ASP A 495 29.90 -10.32 -7.55
C ASP A 495 29.38 -10.67 -6.14
N VAL A 496 28.35 -9.96 -5.70
CA VAL A 496 27.71 -10.14 -4.40
C VAL A 496 26.63 -11.23 -4.42
N GLN A 497 26.23 -11.72 -5.60
CA GLN A 497 25.21 -12.76 -5.77
C GLN A 497 25.79 -14.16 -5.54
N LEU A 498 26.15 -14.43 -4.27
CA LEU A 498 26.80 -15.67 -3.86
C LEU A 498 25.92 -16.94 -3.97
N TRP A 499 24.61 -16.78 -3.88
CA TRP A 499 23.61 -17.85 -3.99
C TRP A 499 22.42 -17.40 -4.87
N PRO A 500 22.58 -17.39 -6.21
CA PRO A 500 21.52 -16.98 -7.11
C PRO A 500 20.25 -17.84 -6.91
N GLY A 501 19.09 -17.19 -6.85
CA GLY A 501 17.80 -17.86 -6.66
C GLY A 501 17.39 -18.07 -5.20
N TYR A 502 18.25 -17.79 -4.21
CA TYR A 502 17.82 -17.75 -2.81
C TYR A 502 16.97 -16.53 -2.53
N VAL A 503 15.87 -16.74 -1.79
CA VAL A 503 14.90 -15.70 -1.47
C VAL A 503 15.38 -14.86 -0.29
N ASP A 504 15.44 -13.54 -0.49
CA ASP A 504 15.55 -12.57 0.60
C ASP A 504 14.17 -12.38 1.26
N ARG A 505 13.99 -12.95 2.47
CA ARG A 505 12.74 -12.82 3.24
C ARG A 505 12.41 -11.38 3.61
N ASP A 506 13.40 -10.51 3.81
CA ASP A 506 13.11 -9.09 4.11
C ASP A 506 12.57 -8.37 2.88
N GLN A 507 13.10 -8.68 1.70
CA GLN A 507 12.56 -8.15 0.44
C GLN A 507 11.16 -8.69 0.17
N LEU A 508 10.96 -10.01 0.29
CA LEU A 508 9.65 -10.62 0.08
C LEU A 508 8.60 -10.10 1.08
N GLY A 509 8.98 -9.93 2.34
CA GLY A 509 8.12 -9.32 3.37
C GLY A 509 7.69 -7.90 3.01
N ARG A 510 8.61 -7.07 2.51
CA ARG A 510 8.27 -5.70 2.03
C ARG A 510 7.33 -5.71 0.83
N GLU A 511 7.49 -6.66 -0.09
CA GLU A 511 6.57 -6.81 -1.22
C GLU A 511 5.15 -7.19 -0.75
N ILE A 512 5.04 -8.08 0.25
CA ILE A 512 3.76 -8.45 0.87
C ILE A 512 3.12 -7.25 1.59
N GLU A 513 3.90 -6.49 2.38
CA GLU A 513 3.41 -5.27 3.05
C GLU A 513 2.99 -4.18 2.06
N ALA A 514 3.64 -4.12 0.89
CA ALA A 514 3.29 -3.21 -0.18
C ALA A 514 2.03 -3.66 -0.93
N LEU A 515 1.83 -4.97 -1.13
CA LEU A 515 0.59 -5.52 -1.69
C LEU A 515 -0.63 -5.13 -0.84
N ALA A 516 -0.55 -5.35 0.48
CA ALA A 516 -1.65 -4.98 1.37
C ALA A 516 -1.91 -3.46 1.39
N ALA A 517 -0.89 -2.63 1.19
CA ALA A 517 -1.04 -1.17 1.14
C ALA A 517 -1.68 -0.69 -0.17
N ASP A 518 -1.26 -1.25 -1.30
CA ASP A 518 -1.85 -0.95 -2.60
C ASP A 518 -3.36 -1.32 -2.60
N VAL A 519 -3.73 -2.44 -1.95
CA VAL A 519 -5.14 -2.84 -1.75
C VAL A 519 -5.90 -1.91 -0.82
N GLU A 520 -5.31 -1.47 0.29
CA GLU A 520 -5.91 -0.49 1.20
C GLU A 520 -6.23 0.82 0.47
N GLU A 521 -5.28 1.32 -0.32
CA GLU A 521 -5.45 2.52 -1.15
C GLU A 521 -6.58 2.35 -2.17
N LEU A 522 -6.65 1.18 -2.84
CA LEU A 522 -7.71 0.89 -3.80
C LEU A 522 -9.09 0.79 -3.12
N ALA A 523 -9.15 0.15 -1.94
CA ALA A 523 -10.38 0.02 -1.18
C ALA A 523 -10.93 1.38 -0.73
N VAL A 524 -10.07 2.26 -0.21
CA VAL A 524 -10.43 3.64 0.14
C VAL A 524 -10.97 4.39 -1.09
N THR A 525 -10.34 4.22 -2.24
CA THR A 525 -10.81 4.81 -3.49
C THR A 525 -12.17 4.25 -3.91
N ALA A 526 -12.37 2.94 -3.79
CA ALA A 526 -13.64 2.30 -4.13
C ALA A 526 -14.78 2.72 -3.21
N ASP A 527 -14.51 2.88 -1.91
CA ASP A 527 -15.48 3.41 -0.94
C ASP A 527 -15.82 4.87 -1.25
N TYR A 528 -14.81 5.70 -1.55
CA TYR A 528 -15.03 7.09 -1.94
C TYR A 528 -15.96 7.20 -3.16
N ILE A 529 -15.68 6.41 -4.20
CA ILE A 529 -16.48 6.37 -5.44
C ILE A 529 -17.93 5.90 -5.18
N ALA A 530 -18.12 4.95 -4.27
CA ALA A 530 -19.43 4.40 -3.98
C ALA A 530 -20.29 5.30 -3.09
N ASP A 531 -19.67 6.00 -2.13
CA ASP A 531 -20.37 6.67 -1.04
C ASP A 531 -20.55 8.18 -1.24
N ASN A 532 -19.88 8.79 -2.22
CA ASN A 532 -19.90 10.24 -2.45
C ASN A 532 -20.56 10.61 -3.79
N ASP A 533 -21.20 11.79 -3.83
CA ASP A 533 -21.63 12.38 -5.10
C ASP A 533 -20.42 12.89 -5.87
N ILE A 534 -20.08 12.15 -6.92
CA ILE A 534 -18.93 12.38 -7.80
C ILE A 534 -19.31 13.12 -9.09
N SER A 535 -20.56 13.59 -9.20
CA SER A 535 -21.08 14.23 -10.41
C SER A 535 -20.32 15.51 -10.79
N SER A 536 -19.72 16.20 -9.81
CA SER A 536 -18.88 17.39 -10.03
C SER A 536 -17.44 17.07 -10.43
N GLU A 537 -17.03 15.80 -10.37
CA GLU A 537 -15.71 15.36 -10.81
C GLU A 537 -15.69 15.06 -12.31
N SER A 538 -14.61 14.46 -12.80
CA SER A 538 -14.53 13.91 -14.17
C SER A 538 -14.42 12.37 -14.11
N PRO A 539 -15.50 11.64 -13.75
CA PRO A 539 -15.47 10.19 -13.61
C PRO A 539 -15.02 9.45 -14.87
N GLU A 540 -15.17 10.06 -16.06
CA GLU A 540 -14.70 9.53 -17.33
C GLU A 540 -13.18 9.46 -17.48
N MET A 541 -12.43 10.16 -16.63
CA MET A 541 -10.97 10.19 -16.61
C MET A 541 -10.35 9.30 -15.53
N TRP A 542 -11.16 8.73 -14.65
CA TRP A 542 -10.65 7.85 -13.59
C TRP A 542 -10.01 6.60 -14.15
N GLY A 543 -8.83 6.27 -13.62
CA GLY A 543 -8.02 5.17 -14.08
C GLY A 543 -7.20 5.48 -15.34
N VAL A 544 -7.32 6.69 -15.92
CA VAL A 544 -6.62 7.10 -17.14
C VAL A 544 -5.48 8.05 -16.80
N ASP A 545 -4.24 7.56 -16.94
CA ASP A 545 -3.01 8.31 -16.65
C ASP A 545 -3.01 8.97 -15.25
N ASP A 546 -3.64 8.32 -14.27
CA ASP A 546 -3.80 8.77 -12.89
C ASP A 546 -3.30 7.75 -11.85
N GLU A 547 -3.38 8.12 -10.57
CA GLU A 547 -2.90 7.28 -9.45
C GLU A 547 -3.68 5.97 -9.31
N LEU A 548 -4.99 5.99 -9.57
CA LEU A 548 -5.85 4.80 -9.55
C LEU A 548 -5.40 3.77 -10.60
N GLY A 549 -5.19 4.21 -11.84
CA GLY A 549 -4.71 3.36 -12.93
C GLY A 549 -3.31 2.80 -12.65
N GLU A 550 -2.42 3.62 -12.09
CA GLU A 550 -1.09 3.18 -11.66
C GLU A 550 -1.16 2.15 -10.53
N ASN A 551 -2.04 2.34 -9.55
CA ASN A 551 -2.23 1.40 -8.44
C ASN A 551 -2.73 0.03 -8.93
N ILE A 552 -3.77 0.01 -9.77
CA ILE A 552 -4.29 -1.24 -10.36
C ILE A 552 -3.20 -1.98 -11.16
N ALA A 553 -2.37 -1.25 -11.92
CA ALA A 553 -1.25 -1.85 -12.64
C ALA A 553 -0.16 -2.42 -11.71
N ARG A 554 0.12 -1.76 -10.56
CA ARG A 554 1.02 -2.30 -9.53
C ARG A 554 0.45 -3.60 -8.95
N LEU A 555 -0.82 -3.60 -8.55
CA LEU A 555 -1.52 -4.78 -8.01
C LEU A 555 -1.49 -5.96 -8.97
N ALA A 556 -1.81 -5.72 -10.25
CA ALA A 556 -1.79 -6.73 -11.31
C ALA A 556 -0.46 -7.48 -11.42
N SER A 557 0.67 -6.81 -11.18
CA SER A 557 2.00 -7.44 -11.27
C SER A 557 2.55 -7.94 -9.93
N ARG A 558 2.12 -7.36 -8.80
CA ARG A 558 2.78 -7.60 -7.51
C ARG A 558 2.49 -8.98 -6.95
N GLY A 559 1.23 -9.45 -7.00
CA GLY A 559 0.88 -10.81 -6.57
C GLY A 559 1.70 -11.87 -7.31
N ASP A 560 1.80 -11.76 -8.63
CA ASP A 560 2.57 -12.69 -9.46
C ASP A 560 4.09 -12.64 -9.15
N ARG A 561 4.64 -11.46 -8.87
CA ARG A 561 6.04 -11.32 -8.43
C ARG A 561 6.28 -11.96 -7.07
N ILE A 562 5.35 -11.81 -6.12
CA ILE A 562 5.43 -12.43 -4.79
C ILE A 562 5.40 -13.96 -4.93
N LEU A 563 4.48 -14.51 -5.72
CA LEU A 563 4.38 -15.96 -5.97
C LEU A 563 5.62 -16.49 -6.69
N ALA A 564 6.14 -15.77 -7.69
CA ALA A 564 7.36 -16.13 -8.39
C ALA A 564 8.59 -16.11 -7.46
N ALA A 565 8.68 -15.12 -6.58
CA ALA A 565 9.73 -15.06 -5.55
C ALA A 565 9.59 -16.21 -4.56
N ALA A 566 8.38 -16.58 -4.15
CA ALA A 566 8.14 -17.69 -3.24
C ALA A 566 8.56 -19.05 -3.82
N ALA A 567 8.61 -19.19 -5.14
CA ALA A 567 9.13 -20.39 -5.81
C ALA A 567 10.67 -20.52 -5.76
N GLY A 568 11.39 -19.50 -5.26
CA GLY A 568 12.84 -19.52 -5.11
C GLY A 568 13.35 -20.46 -4.01
N GLU A 569 14.68 -20.60 -3.95
CA GLU A 569 15.37 -21.42 -2.95
C GLU A 569 15.37 -20.75 -1.57
N GLY A 570 15.56 -21.56 -0.52
CA GLY A 570 15.77 -21.05 0.84
C GLY A 570 14.50 -20.82 1.67
N LEU A 571 13.30 -20.78 1.08
CA LEU A 571 12.04 -20.86 1.83
C LEU A 571 11.73 -22.30 2.27
N ALA A 572 11.12 -22.47 3.45
CA ALA A 572 10.51 -23.74 3.86
C ALA A 572 9.16 -23.95 3.16
N ASP A 573 8.71 -25.21 3.07
CA ASP A 573 7.43 -25.56 2.43
C ASP A 573 6.27 -24.82 3.09
N ILE A 574 6.25 -24.74 4.42
CA ILE A 574 5.23 -24.03 5.17
C ILE A 574 5.22 -22.52 4.86
N GLU A 575 6.38 -21.92 4.57
CA GLU A 575 6.49 -20.49 4.23
C GLU A 575 6.00 -20.23 2.80
N ARG A 576 6.26 -21.15 1.86
CA ARG A 576 5.69 -21.08 0.50
C ARG A 576 4.17 -21.10 0.53
N VAL A 577 3.60 -22.02 1.31
CA VAL A 577 2.15 -22.13 1.49
C VAL A 577 1.59 -20.86 2.15
N GLN A 578 2.24 -20.33 3.19
CA GLN A 578 1.81 -19.10 3.85
C GLN A 578 1.79 -17.90 2.89
N VAL A 579 2.84 -17.71 2.10
CA VAL A 579 2.94 -16.60 1.14
C VAL A 579 1.87 -16.71 0.06
N ALA A 580 1.65 -17.90 -0.51
CA ALA A 580 0.57 -18.13 -1.47
C ALA A 580 -0.80 -17.83 -0.85
N SER A 581 -1.03 -18.32 0.37
CA SER A 581 -2.29 -18.10 1.08
C SER A 581 -2.54 -16.63 1.44
N ILE A 582 -1.49 -15.83 1.67
CA ILE A 582 -1.61 -14.38 1.89
C ILE A 582 -2.10 -13.69 0.61
N VAL A 583 -1.56 -14.08 -0.55
CA VAL A 583 -2.03 -13.55 -1.84
C VAL A 583 -3.50 -13.94 -2.06
N ASP A 584 -3.87 -15.20 -1.80
CA ASP A 584 -5.25 -15.67 -1.92
C ASP A 584 -6.21 -14.96 -0.94
N ASP A 585 -5.76 -14.66 0.28
CA ASP A 585 -6.55 -13.91 1.27
C ASP A 585 -6.73 -12.44 0.89
N VAL A 586 -5.72 -11.81 0.27
CA VAL A 586 -5.86 -10.48 -0.32
C VAL A 586 -6.89 -10.52 -1.43
N ASP A 587 -6.82 -11.53 -2.31
CA ASP A 587 -7.76 -11.66 -3.42
C ASP A 587 -9.20 -11.92 -2.95
N ALA A 588 -9.36 -12.71 -1.88
CA ALA A 588 -10.66 -12.98 -1.28
C ALA A 588 -11.22 -11.82 -0.45
N GLY A 589 -10.46 -10.75 -0.21
CA GLY A 589 -10.86 -9.63 0.64
C GLY A 589 -10.80 -9.94 2.14
N ARG A 590 -10.05 -10.96 2.56
CA ARG A 590 -9.75 -11.22 3.98
C ARG A 590 -8.65 -10.31 4.52
N ILE A 591 -7.70 -9.92 3.67
CA ILE A 591 -6.65 -8.96 3.99
C ILE A 591 -6.93 -7.71 3.14
N ARG A 592 -7.48 -6.67 3.78
CA ARG A 592 -7.86 -5.41 3.11
C ARG A 592 -6.91 -4.27 3.42
N ALA A 593 -6.15 -4.40 4.50
CA ALA A 593 -5.14 -3.44 4.92
C ALA A 593 -3.91 -4.12 5.50
N ARG A 594 -2.82 -3.36 5.70
CA ARG A 594 -1.62 -3.87 6.38
C ARG A 594 -1.89 -4.43 7.76
N ALA A 595 -2.90 -3.90 8.46
CA ALA A 595 -3.29 -4.35 9.79
C ALA A 595 -3.86 -5.79 9.81
N ASP A 596 -4.35 -6.28 8.67
CA ASP A 596 -4.94 -7.62 8.53
C ASP A 596 -3.88 -8.69 8.22
N LEU A 597 -2.65 -8.29 7.90
CA LEU A 597 -1.57 -9.24 7.61
C LEU A 597 -1.29 -10.14 8.83
N PRO A 598 -0.96 -11.43 8.61
CA PRO A 598 -0.53 -12.31 9.68
C PRO A 598 0.67 -11.72 10.41
N GLU A 599 0.63 -11.76 11.75
CA GLU A 599 1.74 -11.25 12.59
C GLU A 599 3.08 -11.93 12.26
N LEU A 600 3.02 -13.23 11.91
CA LEU A 600 4.17 -14.04 11.51
C LEU A 600 4.02 -14.50 10.05
N VAL A 601 4.78 -13.86 9.15
CA VAL A 601 4.80 -14.20 7.71
C VAL A 601 5.81 -15.32 7.39
N PHE A 602 6.92 -15.37 8.14
CA PHE A 602 8.00 -16.35 7.94
C PHE A 602 8.27 -17.11 9.24
N ALA A 603 8.52 -18.42 9.11
CA ALA A 603 8.65 -19.34 10.23
C ALA A 603 10.11 -19.55 10.69
N ASP A 604 11.05 -18.76 10.17
CA ASP A 604 12.43 -18.76 10.60
C ASP A 604 12.62 -18.13 12.00
N GLU A 605 13.71 -18.49 12.68
CA GLU A 605 13.96 -18.05 14.05
C GLU A 605 14.22 -16.54 14.19
N ARG A 606 14.71 -15.86 13.13
CA ARG A 606 14.88 -14.39 13.15
C ARG A 606 13.51 -13.72 13.09
N SER A 607 12.64 -14.14 12.19
CA SER A 607 11.29 -13.60 12.05
C SER A 607 10.45 -13.84 13.30
N LYS A 608 10.48 -15.05 13.86
CA LYS A 608 9.84 -15.37 15.15
C LYS A 608 10.34 -14.48 16.28
N ARG A 609 11.66 -14.32 16.38
CA ARG A 609 12.26 -13.42 17.38
C ARG A 609 11.80 -11.98 17.18
N ALA A 610 11.79 -11.47 15.95
CA ALA A 610 11.37 -10.10 15.67
C ALA A 610 9.92 -9.84 16.08
N VAL A 611 9.02 -10.80 15.84
CA VAL A 611 7.62 -10.74 16.31
C VAL A 611 7.56 -10.75 17.83
N ASP A 612 8.29 -11.65 18.48
CA ASP A 612 8.34 -11.74 19.93
C ASP A 612 8.89 -10.46 20.60
N GLU A 613 9.91 -9.84 19.98
CA GLU A 613 10.44 -8.54 20.39
C GLU A 613 9.40 -7.42 20.22
N LYS A 614 8.58 -7.43 19.15
CA LYS A 614 7.44 -6.50 19.00
C LYS A 614 6.41 -6.67 20.13
N ARG A 615 6.09 -7.91 20.53
CA ARG A 615 5.17 -8.20 21.66
C ARG A 615 5.71 -7.68 22.99
N LEU A 616 7.01 -7.89 23.25
CA LEU A 616 7.69 -7.33 24.42
C LEU A 616 7.69 -5.80 24.41
N ALA A 617 7.92 -5.18 23.25
CA ALA A 617 7.89 -3.72 23.10
C ALA A 617 6.48 -3.14 23.31
N ALA A 618 5.43 -3.83 22.86
CA ALA A 618 4.05 -3.45 23.11
C ALA A 618 3.74 -3.48 24.62
N THR A 619 4.10 -4.57 25.30
CA THR A 619 3.95 -4.71 26.77
C THR A 619 4.69 -3.60 27.51
N ALA A 620 5.94 -3.31 27.11
CA ALA A 620 6.73 -2.24 27.69
C ALA A 620 6.10 -0.85 27.48
N SER A 621 5.51 -0.63 26.31
CA SER A 621 4.81 0.61 25.96
C SER A 621 3.54 0.78 26.77
N GLU A 622 2.77 -0.29 27.01
CA GLU A 622 1.56 -0.27 27.84
C GLU A 622 1.88 0.10 29.30
N VAL A 623 2.90 -0.52 29.89
CA VAL A 623 3.37 -0.18 31.24
C VAL A 623 3.71 1.31 31.33
N ALA A 624 4.46 1.81 30.35
CA ALA A 624 4.92 3.20 30.32
C ALA A 624 3.78 4.20 30.00
N ALA A 625 2.80 3.84 29.18
CA ALA A 625 1.70 4.71 28.76
C ALA A 625 0.92 5.28 29.96
N THR A 626 0.82 4.51 31.05
CA THR A 626 0.13 4.92 32.28
C THR A 626 0.76 6.12 32.99
N VAL A 627 2.04 6.43 32.74
CA VAL A 627 2.78 7.51 33.42
C VAL A 627 2.14 8.88 33.19
N ARG A 628 1.83 9.21 31.93
CA ARG A 628 1.26 10.53 31.59
C ARG A 628 -0.12 10.72 32.21
N GLY A 629 -0.98 9.71 32.10
CA GLY A 629 -2.34 9.73 32.65
C GLY A 629 -2.33 9.91 34.17
N ARG A 630 -1.52 9.13 34.89
CA ARG A 630 -1.40 9.23 36.35
C ARG A 630 -0.85 10.58 36.82
N VAL A 631 0.17 11.11 36.13
CA VAL A 631 0.70 12.45 36.45
C VAL A 631 -0.37 13.51 36.20
N ALA A 632 -1.08 13.45 35.07
CA ALA A 632 -2.16 14.38 34.77
C ALA A 632 -3.30 14.30 35.79
N GLU A 633 -3.71 13.10 36.20
CA GLU A 633 -4.73 12.86 37.22
C GLU A 633 -4.35 13.48 38.57
N ILE A 634 -3.12 13.27 39.03
CA ILE A 634 -2.63 13.80 40.31
C ILE A 634 -2.54 15.34 40.26
N LEU A 635 -2.11 15.89 39.13
CA LEU A 635 -2.00 17.34 38.95
C LEU A 635 -3.39 17.99 38.79
N GLY A 636 -4.35 17.34 38.14
CA GLY A 636 -5.70 17.88 37.92
C GLY A 636 -5.67 19.29 37.33
N GLU A 637 -6.51 20.20 37.84
CA GLU A 637 -6.57 21.61 37.43
C GLU A 637 -5.52 22.51 38.11
N THR A 638 -4.38 21.96 38.58
CA THR A 638 -3.34 22.77 39.22
C THR A 638 -2.83 23.84 38.26
N SER A 639 -2.92 25.11 38.66
CA SER A 639 -2.31 26.21 37.92
C SER A 639 -0.79 26.12 38.00
N MET A 640 -0.13 26.07 36.84
CA MET A 640 1.31 25.82 36.72
C MET A 640 1.98 26.90 35.88
N ALA A 641 3.15 27.38 36.31
CA ALA A 641 3.91 28.37 35.56
C ALA A 641 4.59 27.80 34.30
N THR A 642 4.98 26.51 34.31
CA THR A 642 5.74 25.86 33.23
C THR A 642 5.21 24.46 32.85
N PRO A 643 3.92 24.32 32.47
CA PRO A 643 3.29 23.03 32.22
C PRO A 643 3.94 22.22 31.07
N ASN A 644 4.45 22.92 30.04
CA ASN A 644 5.14 22.28 28.91
C ASN A 644 6.44 21.58 29.33
N MET A 645 7.18 22.14 30.29
CA MET A 645 8.42 21.54 30.79
C MET A 645 8.14 20.29 31.62
N VAL A 646 7.09 20.32 32.44
CA VAL A 646 6.64 19.13 33.19
C VAL A 646 6.18 18.04 32.25
N THR A 647 5.42 18.38 31.21
CA THR A 647 4.99 17.43 30.16
C THR A 647 6.19 16.80 29.45
N LEU A 648 7.18 17.61 29.07
CA LEU A 648 8.41 17.13 28.44
C LEU A 648 9.18 16.16 29.35
N GLN A 649 9.44 16.54 30.61
CA GLN A 649 10.18 15.68 31.54
C GLN A 649 9.42 14.39 31.87
N THR A 650 8.09 14.44 31.95
CA THR A 650 7.24 13.26 32.10
C THR A 650 7.39 12.33 30.90
N GLY A 651 7.47 12.86 29.68
CA GLY A 651 7.75 12.10 28.47
C GLY A 651 9.12 11.41 28.49
N ILE A 652 10.19 12.12 28.88
CA ILE A 652 11.54 11.55 28.96
C ILE A 652 11.62 10.43 30.00
N LEU A 653 10.91 10.59 31.12
CA LEU A 653 10.85 9.58 32.18
C LEU A 653 10.06 8.35 31.74
N ARG A 654 8.94 8.54 31.04
CA ARG A 654 8.17 7.48 30.38
C ARG A 654 9.07 6.64 29.48
N ASP A 655 9.90 7.27 28.64
CA ASP A 655 10.78 6.55 27.71
C ASP A 655 11.85 5.73 28.46
N THR A 656 12.32 6.23 29.60
CA THR A 656 13.25 5.48 30.47
C THR A 656 12.56 4.26 31.11
N ILE A 657 11.31 4.43 31.57
CA ILE A 657 10.48 3.33 32.12
C ILE A 657 10.20 2.27 31.04
N ALA A 658 9.90 2.68 29.81
CA ALA A 658 9.72 1.77 28.68
C ALA A 658 11.00 0.98 28.37
N SER A 659 12.18 1.63 28.35
CA SER A 659 13.46 0.96 28.17
C SER A 659 13.72 -0.12 29.24
N VAL A 660 13.40 0.19 30.50
CA VAL A 660 13.49 -0.78 31.61
C VAL A 660 12.52 -1.94 31.42
N ALA A 661 11.26 -1.66 31.07
CA ALA A 661 10.24 -2.68 30.83
C ALA A 661 10.56 -3.60 29.64
N PHE A 662 11.32 -3.10 28.67
CA PHE A 662 11.86 -3.86 27.54
C PHE A 662 13.16 -4.63 27.89
N GLY A 663 13.57 -4.66 29.16
CA GLY A 663 14.73 -5.44 29.61
C GLY A 663 16.08 -4.71 29.52
N ALA A 664 16.09 -3.40 29.21
CA ALA A 664 17.29 -2.57 29.16
C ALA A 664 18.41 -3.13 28.25
N THR A 665 18.05 -3.72 27.12
CA THR A 665 18.97 -4.43 26.21
C THR A 665 20.03 -3.52 25.56
N ALA A 666 19.75 -2.24 25.37
CA ALA A 666 20.65 -1.31 24.69
C ALA A 666 21.84 -0.83 25.53
N HIS A 667 21.63 -0.57 26.82
CA HIS A 667 22.65 0.06 27.69
C HIS A 667 22.83 -0.65 29.04
N GLY A 668 22.02 -1.67 29.32
CA GLY A 668 22.02 -2.41 30.57
C GLY A 668 21.26 -1.72 31.69
N VAL A 669 20.81 -2.53 32.65
CA VAL A 669 19.96 -2.11 33.77
C VAL A 669 20.61 -1.02 34.63
N ASP A 670 21.93 -1.06 34.82
CA ASP A 670 22.64 -0.05 35.62
C ASP A 670 22.66 1.33 34.96
N HIS A 671 22.76 1.38 33.63
CA HIS A 671 22.64 2.63 32.89
C HIS A 671 21.24 3.20 33.06
N GLU A 672 20.22 2.38 32.82
CA GLU A 672 18.82 2.82 32.89
C GLU A 672 18.41 3.23 34.31
N ARG A 673 18.93 2.56 35.34
CA ARG A 673 18.74 2.96 36.74
C ARG A 673 19.31 4.36 37.01
N ARG A 674 20.53 4.66 36.57
CA ARG A 674 21.14 6.00 36.74
C ARG A 674 20.35 7.06 35.98
N ARG A 675 19.94 6.74 34.75
CA ARG A 675 19.10 7.62 33.92
C ARG A 675 17.77 7.91 34.61
N TYR A 676 17.08 6.89 35.10
CA TYR A 676 15.81 7.03 35.83
C TYR A 676 15.93 7.96 37.03
N VAL A 677 16.91 7.73 37.90
CA VAL A 677 17.15 8.58 39.09
C VAL A 677 17.37 10.04 38.69
N GLY A 678 18.18 10.27 37.65
CA GLY A 678 18.45 11.61 37.14
C GLY A 678 17.21 12.30 36.54
N GLN A 679 16.41 11.59 35.73
CA GLN A 679 15.22 12.17 35.11
C GLN A 679 14.09 12.42 36.13
N ARG A 680 13.93 11.52 37.11
CA ARG A 680 12.98 11.71 38.22
C ARG A 680 13.33 12.96 39.04
N ALA A 681 14.61 13.20 39.33
CA ALA A 681 15.06 14.41 40.03
C ALA A 681 14.78 15.69 39.22
N LYS A 682 15.00 15.67 37.90
CA LYS A 682 14.67 16.80 37.02
C LYS A 682 13.17 17.08 36.99
N LEU A 683 12.34 16.04 36.95
CA LEU A 683 10.89 16.21 37.02
C LEU A 683 10.46 16.85 38.35
N ASP A 684 11.01 16.43 39.48
CA ASP A 684 10.73 17.04 40.79
C ASP A 684 11.14 18.53 40.83
N ASP A 685 12.28 18.88 40.22
CA ASP A 685 12.72 20.26 40.06
C ASP A 685 11.78 21.09 39.17
N GLU A 686 11.32 20.54 38.04
CA GLU A 686 10.38 21.21 37.15
C GLU A 686 9.01 21.41 37.80
N LEU A 687 8.50 20.41 38.53
CA LEU A 687 7.27 20.54 39.31
C LEU A 687 7.39 21.65 40.36
N ARG A 688 8.56 21.75 41.02
CA ARG A 688 8.83 22.82 41.99
C ARG A 688 8.86 24.20 41.33
N ARG A 689 9.54 24.33 40.17
CA ARG A 689 9.57 25.58 39.40
C ARG A 689 8.20 25.99 38.87
N ALA A 690 7.35 25.01 38.55
CA ALA A 690 5.99 25.23 38.11
C ALA A 690 5.03 25.68 39.22
N GLY A 691 5.45 25.65 40.49
CA GLY A 691 4.63 26.04 41.64
C GLY A 691 3.72 24.94 42.19
N VAL A 692 4.00 23.66 41.87
CA VAL A 692 3.20 22.52 42.36
C VAL A 692 3.49 22.27 43.84
N GLU A 693 2.42 22.10 44.63
CA GLU A 693 2.48 21.83 46.07
C GLU A 693 3.20 20.52 46.40
N ASP A 694 3.90 20.51 47.54
CA ASP A 694 4.74 19.40 47.98
C ASP A 694 3.99 18.06 48.09
N GLU A 695 2.72 18.09 48.52
CA GLU A 695 1.87 16.89 48.60
C GLU A 695 1.65 16.27 47.23
N LYS A 696 1.29 17.08 46.23
CA LYS A 696 1.13 16.62 44.84
C LYS A 696 2.45 16.15 44.22
N ARG A 697 3.57 16.83 44.50
CA ARG A 697 4.90 16.39 44.04
C ARG A 697 5.26 15.01 44.63
N GLN A 698 4.95 14.76 45.90
CA GLN A 698 5.15 13.46 46.54
C GLN A 698 4.25 12.38 45.93
N ALA A 699 2.98 12.69 45.66
CA ALA A 699 2.06 11.77 44.99
C ALA A 699 2.53 11.42 43.57
N VAL A 700 2.96 12.41 42.77
CA VAL A 700 3.54 12.17 41.43
C VAL A 700 4.75 11.26 41.53
N ARG A 701 5.66 11.52 42.47
CA ARG A 701 6.84 10.68 42.69
C ARG A 701 6.46 9.23 43.03
N ALA A 702 5.51 9.02 43.93
CA ALA A 702 5.05 7.69 44.32
C ALA A 702 4.43 6.93 43.13
N ALA A 703 3.59 7.58 42.33
CA ALA A 703 2.96 6.97 41.16
C ALA A 703 3.96 6.56 40.06
N ILE A 704 5.01 7.37 39.88
CA ILE A 704 6.11 7.08 38.97
C ILE A 704 6.94 5.92 39.50
N ASP A 705 7.31 5.93 40.79
CA ASP A 705 8.10 4.86 41.41
C ASP A 705 7.35 3.50 41.36
N ASP A 706 6.03 3.50 41.57
CA ASP A 706 5.19 2.31 41.37
C ASP A 706 5.23 1.79 39.92
N THR A 707 5.14 2.69 38.95
CA THR A 707 5.20 2.31 37.52
C THR A 707 6.58 1.81 37.13
N ALA A 708 7.64 2.42 37.66
CA ALA A 708 9.02 1.96 37.48
C ALA A 708 9.26 0.58 38.11
N HIS A 709 8.61 0.28 39.24
CA HIS A 709 8.67 -1.04 39.85
C HIS A 709 8.01 -2.10 38.95
N ARG A 710 6.80 -1.83 38.43
CA ARG A 710 6.12 -2.71 37.46
C ARG A 710 6.96 -2.92 36.18
N ALA A 711 7.58 -1.85 35.68
CA ALA A 711 8.52 -1.93 34.57
C ALA A 711 9.73 -2.81 34.89
N GLY A 712 10.27 -2.76 36.11
CA GLY A 712 11.35 -3.65 36.53
C GLY A 712 10.98 -5.13 36.49
N VAL A 713 9.75 -5.49 36.89
CA VAL A 713 9.24 -6.88 36.83
C VAL A 713 9.09 -7.33 35.38
N ALA A 714 8.43 -6.52 34.53
CA ALA A 714 8.30 -6.82 33.10
C ALA A 714 9.67 -6.93 32.41
N GLY A 715 10.60 -6.04 32.75
CA GLY A 715 11.96 -6.02 32.22
C GLY A 715 12.77 -7.27 32.53
N GLN A 716 12.58 -7.89 33.70
CA GLN A 716 13.23 -9.16 34.03
C GLN A 716 12.77 -10.30 33.09
N VAL A 717 11.46 -10.36 32.82
CA VAL A 717 10.89 -11.34 31.88
C VAL A 717 11.42 -11.09 30.47
N ALA A 718 11.42 -9.83 30.01
CA ALA A 718 11.94 -9.47 28.70
C ALA A 718 13.43 -9.83 28.55
N ALA A 719 14.27 -9.50 29.55
CA ALA A 719 15.70 -9.79 29.53
C ALA A 719 16.00 -11.30 29.50
N ASP A 720 15.30 -12.11 30.31
CA ASP A 720 15.43 -13.58 30.25
C ASP A 720 15.04 -14.11 28.85
N ARG A 721 13.96 -13.59 28.29
CA ARG A 721 13.46 -13.99 26.98
C ARG A 721 14.45 -13.68 25.87
N HIS A 722 15.06 -12.48 25.85
CA HIS A 722 16.12 -12.14 24.91
C HIS A 722 17.35 -13.07 25.03
N GLN A 723 17.76 -13.40 26.26
CA GLN A 723 18.87 -14.32 26.50
C GLN A 723 18.54 -15.73 25.97
N ARG A 724 17.34 -16.23 26.26
CA ARG A 724 16.89 -17.54 25.79
C ARG A 724 16.80 -17.63 24.27
N TRP A 725 16.43 -16.55 23.58
CA TRP A 725 16.50 -16.48 22.12
C TRP A 725 17.94 -16.66 21.61
N GLY A 726 18.92 -15.99 22.22
CA GLY A 726 20.34 -16.18 21.89
C GLY A 726 20.76 -17.64 22.02
N VAL A 727 20.43 -18.27 23.17
CA VAL A 727 20.74 -19.68 23.43
C VAL A 727 20.04 -20.62 22.42
N LYS A 728 18.79 -20.33 22.04
CA LYS A 728 18.06 -21.13 21.04
C LYS A 728 18.75 -21.09 19.69
N VAL A 729 19.08 -19.89 19.19
CA VAL A 729 19.74 -19.71 17.89
C VAL A 729 21.12 -20.38 17.86
N GLU A 730 21.92 -20.20 18.91
CA GLU A 730 23.22 -20.88 19.05
C GLU A 730 23.09 -22.40 19.04
N ARG A 731 22.12 -22.95 19.79
CA ARG A 731 21.86 -24.40 19.82
C ARG A 731 21.46 -24.94 18.45
N VAL A 732 20.59 -24.23 17.73
CA VAL A 732 20.15 -24.62 16.38
C VAL A 732 21.34 -24.63 15.41
N ALA A 733 22.19 -23.59 15.47
CA ALA A 733 23.40 -23.51 14.66
C ALA A 733 24.38 -24.66 14.97
N MET A 734 24.58 -25.00 16.25
CA MET A 734 25.45 -26.11 16.67
C MET A 734 24.94 -27.49 16.18
N VAL A 735 23.65 -27.80 16.35
CA VAL A 735 23.09 -29.10 15.96
C VAL A 735 23.19 -29.34 14.45
N ARG A 736 23.16 -28.27 13.65
CA ARG A 736 23.32 -28.37 12.20
C ARG A 736 24.71 -28.90 11.80
N ASP A 737 25.75 -28.45 12.50
CA ASP A 737 27.14 -28.76 12.14
C ASP A 737 27.42 -30.29 12.22
N ASP A 738 26.67 -31.02 13.07
CA ASP A 738 26.91 -32.44 13.31
C ASP A 738 26.04 -33.41 12.49
N HIS A 739 24.77 -33.07 12.15
CA HIS A 739 23.82 -34.09 11.65
C HIS A 739 23.41 -33.92 10.17
N ALA A 740 23.18 -32.68 9.73
CA ALA A 740 22.68 -32.41 8.38
C ALA A 740 23.78 -32.53 7.31
N ALA A 741 25.03 -32.20 7.67
CA ALA A 741 26.19 -32.40 6.80
C ALA A 741 26.47 -33.90 6.57
N GLN A 742 26.35 -34.74 7.61
CA GLN A 742 26.53 -36.19 7.51
C GLN A 742 25.40 -36.86 6.71
N GLN A 743 24.14 -36.42 6.89
CA GLN A 743 23.02 -36.93 6.09
C GLN A 743 23.08 -36.47 4.63
N ARG A 744 23.42 -35.21 4.35
CA ARG A 744 23.57 -34.72 2.96
C ARG A 744 24.72 -35.43 2.23
N ALA A 745 25.85 -35.70 2.89
CA ALA A 745 26.92 -36.51 2.33
C ALA A 745 26.49 -37.97 2.02
N ALA A 746 25.68 -38.58 2.89
CA ALA A 746 25.15 -39.93 2.69
C ALA A 746 24.09 -40.01 1.58
N THR A 747 23.32 -38.94 1.37
CA THR A 747 22.20 -38.90 0.40
C THR A 747 22.67 -38.46 -1.00
N ALA A 748 23.61 -37.50 -1.08
CA ALA A 748 24.22 -37.07 -2.34
C ALA A 748 25.04 -38.18 -3.03
N GLY A 749 25.55 -39.16 -2.26
CA GLY A 749 26.20 -40.35 -2.80
C GLY A 749 25.24 -41.39 -3.41
N ARG A 750 23.91 -41.21 -3.33
CA ARG A 750 22.92 -42.22 -3.70
C ARG A 750 21.87 -41.79 -4.73
N ALA A 751 21.75 -40.52 -5.10
CA ALA A 751 20.68 -40.06 -6.00
C ALA A 751 21.22 -39.70 -7.40
N LYS A 752 20.69 -40.38 -8.43
CA LYS A 752 20.74 -39.92 -9.83
C LYS A 752 19.73 -38.77 -9.99
N PRO A 753 19.99 -37.76 -10.86
CA PRO A 753 19.06 -36.65 -11.02
C PRO A 753 17.78 -37.13 -11.72
N PRO A 754 16.58 -36.77 -11.24
CA PRO A 754 15.33 -37.10 -11.90
C PRO A 754 14.97 -36.09 -12.99
N ASP A 755 14.56 -36.59 -14.16
CA ASP A 755 14.08 -35.83 -15.34
C ASP A 755 12.73 -35.10 -15.14
N ALA A 756 12.27 -34.91 -13.89
CA ALA A 756 10.93 -34.39 -13.58
C ALA A 756 10.88 -32.89 -13.21
N ALA A 757 12.00 -32.15 -13.27
CA ALA A 757 12.06 -30.73 -12.92
C ALA A 757 11.58 -29.77 -14.03
N ARG A 758 10.59 -30.18 -14.83
CA ARG A 758 9.88 -29.30 -15.79
C ARG A 758 8.39 -29.62 -15.77
N GLY A 759 7.67 -29.04 -14.82
CA GLY A 759 6.20 -29.06 -14.84
C GLY A 759 5.55 -29.35 -13.49
N ALA A 760 5.72 -28.46 -12.52
CA ALA A 760 4.81 -28.29 -11.40
C ALA A 760 5.05 -26.89 -10.82
N GLY A 761 4.47 -25.88 -11.46
CA GLY A 761 4.34 -24.56 -10.83
C GLY A 761 3.33 -24.65 -9.70
N LEU A 762 3.53 -23.89 -8.63
CA LEU A 762 2.54 -23.63 -7.58
C LEU A 762 1.23 -23.19 -8.25
N GLN A 763 0.30 -24.13 -8.45
CA GLN A 763 -1.03 -23.83 -8.94
C GLN A 763 -1.78 -23.20 -7.77
N ARG A 764 -2.26 -21.96 -7.93
CA ARG A 764 -3.16 -21.31 -6.97
C ARG A 764 -4.31 -22.27 -6.67
N ALA A 765 -4.59 -22.48 -5.38
CA ALA A 765 -5.79 -23.20 -4.98
C ALA A 765 -6.96 -22.35 -5.46
N CYS A 766 -7.74 -22.88 -6.41
CA CYS A 766 -8.86 -22.17 -7.01
C CYS A 766 -9.91 -21.88 -5.92
N THR A 767 -9.94 -20.67 -5.38
CA THR A 767 -11.09 -20.15 -4.65
C THR A 767 -12.16 -19.80 -5.69
N ALA A 768 -13.28 -20.52 -5.62
CA ALA A 768 -14.31 -20.66 -6.65
C ALA A 768 -13.83 -21.39 -7.92
N ARG A 769 -14.45 -22.54 -8.23
CA ARG A 769 -14.47 -23.07 -9.61
C ARG A 769 -15.00 -21.96 -10.52
N ILE A 770 -14.12 -21.27 -11.25
CA ILE A 770 -14.47 -20.81 -12.59
C ILE A 770 -14.76 -22.10 -13.34
N ASP A 771 -16.00 -22.28 -13.74
CA ASP A 771 -16.52 -23.51 -14.33
C ASP A 771 -15.60 -23.95 -15.49
N GLN A 772 -14.73 -24.93 -15.24
CA GLN A 772 -13.79 -25.48 -16.23
C GLN A 772 -14.51 -26.26 -17.35
N SER A 773 -15.85 -26.27 -17.35
CA SER A 773 -16.67 -26.76 -18.45
C SER A 773 -16.62 -25.87 -19.71
N LEU A 774 -15.98 -24.70 -19.66
CA LEU A 774 -15.90 -23.77 -20.80
C LEU A 774 -14.77 -24.05 -21.83
N ASN A 775 -13.92 -25.07 -21.61
CA ASN A 775 -12.88 -25.47 -22.59
C ASN A 775 -13.36 -26.49 -23.65
N GLY A 776 -14.66 -26.59 -23.87
CA GLY A 776 -15.25 -27.44 -24.90
C GLY A 776 -15.11 -26.91 -26.33
N VAL A 777 -13.90 -26.58 -26.80
CA VAL A 777 -13.63 -26.39 -28.23
C VAL A 777 -12.71 -27.50 -28.70
N GLN A 778 -13.29 -28.40 -29.51
CA GLN A 778 -12.58 -29.42 -30.25
C GLN A 778 -11.43 -28.80 -31.05
N SER A 779 -10.19 -29.12 -30.69
CA SER A 779 -9.04 -28.90 -31.58
C SER A 779 -9.20 -29.78 -32.82
N PRO A 780 -9.14 -29.24 -34.05
CA PRO A 780 -9.09 -30.06 -35.25
C PRO A 780 -7.74 -30.79 -35.29
N ALA A 781 -7.78 -32.09 -35.60
CA ALA A 781 -6.61 -32.96 -35.69
C ALA A 781 -5.51 -32.37 -36.59
N PRO A 782 -4.22 -32.52 -36.24
CA PRO A 782 -3.14 -32.01 -37.06
C PRO A 782 -3.04 -32.80 -38.38
N ALA A 783 -3.20 -32.07 -39.49
CA ALA A 783 -2.98 -32.57 -40.83
C ALA A 783 -1.50 -32.90 -41.05
N GLY A 784 -1.27 -33.99 -41.80
CA GLY A 784 0.00 -34.67 -41.89
C GLY A 784 1.16 -33.85 -42.46
N ILE A 785 2.31 -33.97 -41.80
CA ILE A 785 3.62 -33.69 -42.39
C ILE A 785 4.07 -34.95 -43.14
N ARG A 786 4.16 -34.82 -44.46
CA ARG A 786 4.69 -35.80 -45.41
C ARG A 786 6.11 -36.21 -45.02
N GLN A 787 6.30 -37.50 -44.72
CA GLN A 787 7.61 -38.13 -44.76
C GLN A 787 8.08 -38.22 -46.21
N LEU A 788 9.19 -37.54 -46.51
CA LEU A 788 9.94 -37.71 -47.74
C LEU A 788 10.80 -38.97 -47.61
N HIS A 789 10.72 -39.81 -48.65
CA HIS A 789 11.52 -41.00 -48.86
C HIS A 789 13.03 -40.76 -48.72
N SER A 790 13.72 -41.70 -48.08
CA SER A 790 15.04 -42.15 -48.54
C SER A 790 15.20 -43.63 -48.23
N MET A 791 15.09 -44.45 -49.28
CA MET A 791 15.53 -45.83 -49.29
C MET A 791 17.06 -45.88 -49.25
N GLU A 792 17.58 -46.89 -48.56
CA GLU A 792 18.96 -47.38 -48.64
C GLU A 792 19.36 -47.72 -50.09
N VAL A 793 20.67 -47.66 -50.39
CA VAL A 793 21.52 -48.76 -50.90
C VAL A 793 22.76 -48.22 -51.64
N ASP A 794 23.93 -48.73 -51.23
CA ASP A 794 25.22 -48.90 -51.93
C ASP A 794 25.73 -47.84 -52.92
N ARG A 795 26.78 -47.10 -52.51
CA ARG A 795 28.19 -47.27 -52.97
C ARG A 795 29.10 -46.18 -52.43
#